data_AF-A0A2N9HP69-F1
#
_entry.id   AF-A0A2N9HP69-F1
#
_cell.length_a   1.000
_cell.length_b   1.000
_cell.length_c   1.000
_cell.angle_alpha   90.00
_cell.angle_beta   90.00
_cell.angle_gamma   90.00
#
_symmetry.space_group_name_H-M   'P 1'
#
loop_
_entity.id
_entity.type
_entity.pdbx_description
1 polymer ?
#
loop_
_entity_poly.entity_id
_entity_poly.type
_entity_poly.pdbx_seq_one_letter_code
_entity_poly.pdbx_strand_id
1 'polypeptide(L)'
;MQEVTNLLGFSQAVFVPPVGTAGGICFGWKPGVDIEPTFQSQNLINLLVFSDPPNKPWMLSAIYGPPYKKKKRKFWEDMHQIASSFSGPWLCFGDFNEVLNQVDKRGGRPLTSSSTNGFNSLINQQGLVDLGFSGNPYTWTNKRHNFANIKERLDRAFSNTEWRTTFPRASVHHFPATSSDHNPIILNSTGFESTNPKPFRFEAIWTRDGSSTQVIKHAWDHLVFGSPLFKFIKKLKATKKDLIWWNKNCFGHLQTRNKSLSEAINSIQQLDPTESNLQKEKTLTWEFNENLRREDLLWKQKSRVQWLTTEIKQTLFSIGSNKSPGPDGMSAIFYKHYWEVINHDLIEAVTSFFTRGHILTEINHTFITSHSKIRQSCKDFSKKPNLLEICMVLKISPSCTPISHLQFADDLLIFSKANSSNASIILDCLSSYQAWSGQKINYSKSSVIFSKNTTGQTAANLCQLLNLKKSSPTTKHLGLPLELNRAKSSSFQDLIEKIQNRVAGWKIQTPFTSCKNDPHSKRGCIYTILHHVMANIRQSGTLRGSLPLENFIPSPSSTAHPIIHRVAELINPDTFQWDRGKISTFFDCITASKILNIHLSPTSQLDKLCWVPNSNGILSVKSAYLTDQNERFISSGPLAKSDWKILWKAKISPRHKQLLWKIAWDILPTKAILVARIPASDTTCHLCNDQEESALHIFTQCPITLSIWLTSPWPIHPNRLPLSSISDWVSFVLNPGKFLNLQLQEAQSFTLLASVICDQIWFHRNKMLKSGQSSSPPTPPPLLAQEIHKSFLFHKQAWEFSSQHPTLPTHNPWSPPPPGWLKINFDAAVRPNNVFLAAVCRNHLGKITHAWNHVEVHGEALWAEAKAGLFAVSSALDAGLDSIIF
;
A
#
# COMPACT_ATOMS: atom_id res chain seq x y z
N MET A 1 24.87 -23.06 -26.71
CA MET A 1 24.89 -22.17 -25.52
C MET A 1 23.85 -21.06 -25.60
N GLN A 2 23.79 -20.25 -26.65
CA GLN A 2 22.83 -19.13 -26.73
C GLN A 2 21.35 -19.58 -26.67
N GLU A 3 21.01 -20.71 -27.29
CA GLU A 3 19.70 -21.35 -27.12
C GLU A 3 19.41 -21.72 -25.66
N VAL A 4 20.40 -22.23 -24.92
CA VAL A 4 20.27 -22.61 -23.51
C VAL A 4 20.06 -21.38 -22.63
N THR A 5 20.79 -20.28 -22.87
CA THR A 5 20.58 -19.03 -22.12
C THR A 5 19.20 -18.43 -22.40
N ASN A 6 18.72 -18.53 -23.65
CA ASN A 6 17.37 -18.08 -24.02
C ASN A 6 16.29 -18.96 -23.37
N LEU A 7 16.43 -20.29 -23.38
CA LEU A 7 15.53 -21.24 -22.70
C LEU A 7 15.48 -21.01 -21.17
N LEU A 8 16.59 -20.60 -20.57
CA LEU A 8 16.67 -20.23 -19.15
C LEU A 8 16.16 -18.80 -18.86
N GLY A 9 15.73 -18.05 -19.88
CA GLY A 9 15.15 -16.71 -19.74
C GLY A 9 16.17 -15.61 -19.43
N PHE A 10 17.41 -15.75 -19.90
CA PHE A 10 18.40 -14.67 -19.96
C PHE A 10 18.35 -14.01 -21.33
N SER A 11 18.43 -12.67 -21.37
CA SER A 11 18.33 -11.90 -22.62
C SER A 11 19.67 -11.62 -23.28
N GLN A 12 20.75 -11.64 -22.49
CA GLN A 12 22.12 -11.42 -22.93
C GLN A 12 23.05 -12.32 -22.10
N ALA A 13 24.17 -12.72 -22.69
CA ALA A 13 25.18 -13.51 -22.03
C ALA A 13 26.57 -13.30 -22.63
N VAL A 14 27.60 -13.47 -21.81
CA VAL A 14 29.00 -13.67 -22.23
C VAL A 14 29.34 -15.14 -22.09
N PHE A 15 30.05 -15.68 -23.07
CA PHE A 15 30.51 -17.07 -23.06
C PHE A 15 31.99 -17.14 -23.44
N VAL A 16 32.81 -17.66 -22.53
CA VAL A 16 34.18 -18.08 -22.82
C VAL A 16 34.15 -19.57 -23.14
N PRO A 17 34.57 -20.01 -24.34
CA PRO A 17 34.48 -21.41 -24.75
C PRO A 17 35.49 -22.31 -24.01
N PRO A 18 35.16 -23.60 -23.77
CA PRO A 18 36.10 -24.57 -23.24
C PRO A 18 37.24 -24.85 -24.23
N VAL A 19 38.39 -25.30 -23.72
CA VAL A 19 39.51 -25.80 -24.52
C VAL A 19 39.46 -27.33 -24.47
N GLY A 20 38.98 -27.94 -25.56
CA GLY A 20 38.65 -29.37 -25.58
C GLY A 20 37.48 -29.67 -24.63
N THR A 21 37.66 -30.61 -23.70
CA THR A 21 36.66 -30.98 -22.68
C THR A 21 36.81 -30.21 -21.36
N ALA A 22 37.72 -29.22 -21.28
CA ALA A 22 38.06 -28.54 -20.04
C ALA A 22 37.76 -27.04 -20.07
N GLY A 23 37.26 -26.51 -18.96
CA GLY A 23 36.91 -25.09 -18.80
C GLY A 23 35.55 -24.73 -19.40
N GLY A 24 35.43 -23.49 -19.83
CA GLY A 24 34.18 -22.89 -20.28
C GLY A 24 33.46 -22.15 -19.15
N ILE A 25 33.13 -20.87 -19.36
CA ILE A 25 32.36 -20.05 -18.41
C ILE A 25 31.25 -19.35 -19.17
N CYS A 26 30.03 -19.37 -18.64
CA CYS A 26 28.89 -18.63 -19.17
C CYS A 26 28.34 -17.70 -18.08
N PHE A 27 28.20 -16.41 -18.39
CA PHE A 27 27.55 -15.44 -17.50
C PHE A 27 26.36 -14.82 -18.25
N GLY A 28 25.14 -15.05 -17.77
CA GLY A 28 23.91 -14.56 -18.39
C GLY A 28 23.15 -13.60 -17.47
N TRP A 29 22.55 -12.55 -18.05
CA TRP A 29 21.74 -11.57 -17.31
C TRP A 29 20.38 -11.33 -17.98
N LYS A 30 19.48 -10.72 -17.21
CA LYS A 30 18.08 -10.47 -17.58
C LYS A 30 17.87 -9.00 -18.01
N PRO A 31 16.79 -8.69 -18.74
CA PRO A 31 16.45 -7.31 -19.07
C PRO A 31 16.33 -6.45 -17.80
N GLY A 32 16.87 -5.23 -17.85
CA GLY A 32 16.89 -4.30 -16.72
C GLY A 32 18.12 -4.39 -15.81
N VAL A 33 19.03 -5.33 -16.07
CA VAL A 33 20.37 -5.39 -15.46
C VAL A 33 21.37 -4.84 -16.47
N ASP A 34 22.06 -3.76 -16.10
CA ASP A 34 22.98 -3.02 -16.97
C ASP A 34 24.43 -3.32 -16.58
N ILE A 35 25.15 -3.99 -17.47
CA ILE A 35 26.47 -4.59 -17.23
C ILE A 35 27.33 -4.50 -18.49
N GLU A 36 28.57 -4.06 -18.33
CA GLU A 36 29.60 -4.06 -19.37
C GLU A 36 30.70 -5.10 -19.06
N PRO A 37 30.98 -6.06 -19.94
CA PRO A 37 32.11 -6.98 -19.79
C PRO A 37 33.45 -6.29 -20.09
N THR A 38 34.31 -6.16 -19.07
CA THR A 38 35.59 -5.42 -19.18
C THR A 38 36.80 -6.31 -19.46
N PHE A 39 36.78 -7.58 -19.01
CA PHE A 39 37.86 -8.53 -19.23
C PHE A 39 37.33 -9.97 -19.27
N GLN A 40 37.93 -10.82 -20.11
CA GLN A 40 37.50 -12.22 -20.27
C GLN A 40 38.73 -13.13 -20.40
N SER A 41 38.69 -14.27 -19.71
CA SER A 41 39.71 -15.31 -19.74
C SER A 41 39.11 -16.68 -19.42
N GLN A 42 39.88 -17.74 -19.60
CA GLN A 42 39.48 -19.13 -19.31
C GLN A 42 39.13 -19.40 -17.83
N ASN A 43 39.45 -18.49 -16.90
CA ASN A 43 39.23 -18.66 -15.46
C ASN A 43 38.48 -17.48 -14.79
N LEU A 44 38.16 -16.42 -15.55
CA LEU A 44 37.56 -15.18 -15.04
C LEU A 44 36.81 -14.44 -16.15
N ILE A 45 35.58 -14.02 -15.85
CA ILE A 45 34.86 -12.97 -16.57
C ILE A 45 34.73 -11.78 -15.61
N ASN A 46 35.24 -10.62 -16.00
CA ASN A 46 35.15 -9.39 -15.22
C ASN A 46 34.13 -8.44 -15.86
N LEU A 47 33.30 -7.84 -15.03
CA LEU A 47 32.08 -7.13 -15.42
C LEU A 47 31.98 -5.84 -14.59
N LEU A 48 31.59 -4.73 -15.21
CA LEU A 48 31.23 -3.49 -14.52
C LEU A 48 29.70 -3.38 -14.49
N VAL A 49 29.13 -3.30 -13.30
CA VAL A 49 27.67 -3.28 -13.06
C VAL A 49 27.22 -1.86 -12.79
N PHE A 50 26.23 -1.38 -13.54
CA PHE A 50 25.70 -0.02 -13.45
C PHE A 50 24.30 0.06 -12.86
N SER A 51 23.48 -1.00 -12.92
CA SER A 51 22.04 -0.90 -12.64
C SER A 51 21.62 -0.90 -11.17
N ASP A 52 22.41 -1.47 -10.26
CA ASP A 52 22.04 -1.63 -8.84
C ASP A 52 23.27 -1.46 -7.93
N PRO A 53 23.41 -0.36 -7.16
CA PRO A 53 22.58 0.83 -7.20
C PRO A 53 22.94 1.73 -8.41
N PRO A 54 21.96 2.38 -9.07
CA PRO A 54 22.16 3.10 -10.33
C PRO A 54 23.05 4.36 -10.24
N ASN A 55 23.50 4.72 -9.03
CA ASN A 55 24.34 5.88 -8.76
C ASN A 55 25.75 5.52 -8.25
N LYS A 56 26.10 4.23 -8.14
CA LYS A 56 27.45 3.79 -7.74
C LYS A 56 27.83 2.50 -8.49
N PRO A 57 28.47 2.60 -9.67
CA PRO A 57 28.95 1.43 -10.41
C PRO A 57 29.94 0.60 -9.59
N TRP A 58 29.95 -0.71 -9.82
CA TRP A 58 30.79 -1.65 -9.06
C TRP A 58 31.24 -2.83 -9.91
N MET A 59 32.38 -3.41 -9.55
CA MET A 59 33.03 -4.47 -10.33
C MET A 59 32.61 -5.86 -9.81
N LEU A 60 32.23 -6.74 -10.73
CA LEU A 60 31.91 -8.15 -10.49
C LEU A 60 32.93 -9.04 -11.23
N SER A 61 33.69 -9.82 -10.46
CA SER A 61 34.60 -10.83 -10.99
C SER A 61 33.98 -12.24 -10.84
N ALA A 62 33.45 -12.78 -11.93
CA ALA A 62 32.89 -14.13 -11.99
C ALA A 62 34.00 -15.16 -12.26
N ILE A 63 34.29 -16.01 -11.28
CA ILE A 63 35.52 -16.83 -11.20
C ILE A 63 35.23 -18.31 -11.41
N TYR A 64 36.11 -18.96 -12.18
CA TYR A 64 36.29 -20.40 -12.24
C TYR A 64 37.78 -20.70 -12.11
N GLY A 65 38.28 -20.75 -10.88
CA GLY A 65 39.70 -20.81 -10.54
C GLY A 65 40.39 -22.07 -11.09
N PRO A 66 41.68 -22.02 -11.45
CA PRO A 66 42.34 -23.15 -12.07
C PRO A 66 42.62 -24.28 -11.05
N PRO A 67 42.25 -25.55 -11.33
CA PRO A 67 42.43 -26.65 -10.38
C PRO A 67 43.90 -27.04 -10.15
N TYR A 68 44.79 -26.75 -11.10
CA TYR A 68 46.19 -27.16 -11.03
C TYR A 68 47.09 -26.12 -10.34
N LYS A 69 47.81 -26.54 -9.29
CA LYS A 69 48.76 -25.69 -8.52
C LYS A 69 49.71 -24.85 -9.38
N LYS A 70 50.20 -25.38 -10.50
CA LYS A 70 51.11 -24.65 -11.42
C LYS A 70 50.48 -23.39 -12.04
N LYS A 71 49.15 -23.38 -12.27
CA LYS A 71 48.41 -22.25 -12.88
C LYS A 71 47.88 -21.26 -11.85
N LYS A 72 47.60 -21.71 -10.61
CA LYS A 72 47.04 -20.89 -9.52
C LYS A 72 47.87 -19.65 -9.19
N ARG A 73 49.21 -19.77 -9.14
CA ARG A 73 50.09 -18.63 -8.82
C ARG A 73 49.90 -17.46 -9.80
N LYS A 74 49.98 -17.73 -11.11
CA LYS A 74 49.72 -16.71 -12.14
C LYS A 74 48.31 -16.14 -12.04
N PHE A 75 47.30 -16.97 -11.79
CA PHE A 75 45.92 -16.52 -11.63
C PHE A 75 45.74 -15.54 -10.46
N TRP A 76 46.40 -15.77 -9.31
CA TRP A 76 46.35 -14.83 -8.18
C TRP A 76 47.16 -13.55 -8.43
N GLU A 77 48.26 -13.61 -9.18
CA GLU A 77 49.01 -12.44 -9.67
C GLU A 77 48.14 -11.58 -10.61
N ASP A 78 47.49 -12.19 -11.59
CA ASP A 78 46.59 -11.53 -12.54
C ASP A 78 45.37 -10.89 -11.78
N MET A 79 44.78 -11.59 -10.81
CA MET A 79 43.71 -11.05 -9.95
C MET A 79 44.15 -9.86 -9.08
N HIS A 80 45.39 -9.85 -8.58
CA HIS A 80 45.92 -8.72 -7.82
C HIS A 80 46.10 -7.47 -8.69
N GLN A 81 46.49 -7.64 -9.96
CA GLN A 81 46.57 -6.53 -10.92
C GLN A 81 45.18 -5.94 -11.22
N ILE A 82 44.18 -6.81 -11.46
CA ILE A 82 42.79 -6.37 -11.68
C ILE A 82 42.25 -5.61 -10.46
N ALA A 83 42.46 -6.13 -9.24
CA ALA A 83 42.08 -5.47 -8.00
C ALA A 83 42.70 -4.06 -7.88
N SER A 84 44.00 -3.96 -8.15
CA SER A 84 44.76 -2.71 -8.04
C SER A 84 44.42 -1.69 -9.12
N SER A 85 43.80 -2.12 -10.22
CA SER A 85 43.35 -1.25 -11.31
C SER A 85 42.01 -0.54 -11.06
N PHE A 86 41.26 -0.94 -10.02
CA PHE A 86 39.90 -0.46 -9.78
C PHE A 86 39.70 0.06 -8.34
N SER A 87 39.61 1.39 -8.21
CA SER A 87 39.27 2.07 -6.96
C SER A 87 37.75 2.21 -6.78
N GLY A 88 37.09 1.19 -6.25
CA GLY A 88 35.65 1.24 -5.97
C GLY A 88 35.10 -0.05 -5.36
N PRO A 89 33.76 -0.22 -5.30
CA PRO A 89 33.15 -1.42 -4.74
C PRO A 89 33.41 -2.64 -5.63
N TRP A 90 33.97 -3.71 -5.05
CA TRP A 90 34.35 -4.92 -5.78
C TRP A 90 33.83 -6.19 -5.11
N LEU A 91 33.30 -7.11 -5.91
CA LEU A 91 32.82 -8.43 -5.53
C LEU A 91 33.43 -9.51 -6.45
N CYS A 92 34.04 -10.53 -5.85
CA CYS A 92 34.43 -11.77 -6.49
C CYS A 92 33.41 -12.87 -6.17
N PHE A 93 32.98 -13.66 -7.15
CA PHE A 93 31.95 -14.69 -6.98
C PHE A 93 32.18 -15.90 -7.90
N GLY A 94 32.04 -17.12 -7.38
CA GLY A 94 32.15 -18.35 -8.17
C GLY A 94 32.96 -19.44 -7.49
N ASP A 95 33.46 -20.40 -8.28
CA ASP A 95 34.31 -21.51 -7.85
C ASP A 95 35.78 -21.06 -7.84
N PHE A 96 36.41 -20.99 -6.67
CA PHE A 96 37.81 -20.57 -6.55
C PHE A 96 38.79 -21.76 -6.72
N ASN A 97 38.30 -23.00 -6.73
CA ASN A 97 39.09 -24.24 -6.68
C ASN A 97 40.16 -24.26 -5.56
N GLU A 98 39.98 -23.50 -4.49
CA GLU A 98 40.90 -23.40 -3.35
C GLU A 98 40.16 -23.47 -2.02
N VAL A 99 40.72 -24.23 -1.07
CA VAL A 99 40.19 -24.33 0.29
C VAL A 99 40.95 -23.37 1.20
N LEU A 100 40.24 -22.51 1.92
CA LEU A 100 40.84 -21.52 2.83
C LEU A 100 41.36 -22.12 4.14
N ASN A 101 40.48 -22.81 4.88
CA ASN A 101 40.76 -23.30 6.22
C ASN A 101 40.50 -24.80 6.34
N GLN A 102 41.09 -25.47 7.35
CA GLN A 102 40.85 -26.90 7.55
C GLN A 102 39.37 -27.25 7.84
N VAL A 103 38.59 -26.32 8.39
CA VAL A 103 37.14 -26.49 8.60
C VAL A 103 36.34 -26.59 7.29
N ASP A 104 36.87 -26.02 6.20
CA ASP A 104 36.25 -26.00 4.87
C ASP A 104 36.49 -27.31 4.08
N LYS A 105 37.19 -28.30 4.67
CA LYS A 105 37.49 -29.60 4.07
C LYS A 105 37.19 -30.75 5.02
N ARG A 106 36.48 -31.77 4.54
CA ARG A 106 36.21 -33.02 5.25
C ARG A 106 36.68 -34.21 4.41
N GLY A 107 37.45 -35.10 5.03
CA GLY A 107 38.05 -36.26 4.37
C GLY A 107 39.34 -35.94 3.60
N GLY A 108 40.10 -36.99 3.26
CA GLY A 108 41.41 -36.86 2.62
C GLY A 108 42.53 -36.38 3.56
N ARG A 109 43.66 -35.95 2.99
CA ARG A 109 44.80 -35.43 3.77
C ARG A 109 44.51 -34.03 4.33
N PRO A 110 45.01 -33.68 5.53
CA PRO A 110 44.96 -32.32 6.06
C PRO A 110 45.64 -31.29 5.15
N LEU A 111 45.23 -30.03 5.28
CA LEU A 111 45.82 -28.90 4.58
C LEU A 111 47.22 -28.56 5.13
N THR A 112 48.15 -28.33 4.21
CA THR A 112 49.51 -27.85 4.51
C THR A 112 49.56 -26.33 4.35
N SER A 113 50.20 -25.61 5.27
CA SER A 113 50.28 -24.14 5.24
C SER A 113 50.77 -23.54 3.91
N SER A 114 51.63 -24.25 3.17
CA SER A 114 52.15 -23.79 1.88
C SER A 114 51.15 -23.81 0.71
N SER A 115 49.99 -24.46 0.82
CA SER A 115 49.06 -24.58 -0.32
C SER A 115 48.13 -23.39 -0.54
N THR A 116 47.91 -22.53 0.47
CA THR A 116 46.91 -21.45 0.43
C THR A 116 47.51 -20.05 0.39
N ASN A 117 48.84 -19.91 0.50
CA ASN A 117 49.55 -18.64 0.64
C ASN A 117 49.21 -17.58 -0.43
N GLY A 118 49.08 -17.97 -1.71
CA GLY A 118 48.77 -17.02 -2.79
C GLY A 118 47.38 -16.38 -2.65
N PHE A 119 46.37 -17.18 -2.30
CA PHE A 119 45.00 -16.70 -2.13
C PHE A 119 44.83 -15.89 -0.83
N ASN A 120 45.43 -16.37 0.27
CA ASN A 120 45.49 -15.62 1.54
C ASN A 120 46.21 -14.27 1.38
N SER A 121 47.29 -14.20 0.59
CA SER A 121 47.99 -12.95 0.28
C SER A 121 47.07 -11.97 -0.47
N LEU A 122 46.33 -12.43 -1.48
CA LEU A 122 45.37 -11.60 -2.21
C LEU A 122 44.28 -11.04 -1.28
N ILE A 123 43.69 -11.90 -0.44
CA ILE A 123 42.65 -11.52 0.53
C ILE A 123 43.15 -10.42 1.48
N ASN A 124 44.33 -10.64 2.07
CA ASN A 124 44.90 -9.71 3.04
C ASN A 124 45.35 -8.38 2.41
N GLN A 125 45.96 -8.41 1.21
CA GLN A 125 46.44 -7.21 0.52
C GLN A 125 45.30 -6.32 0.01
N GLN A 126 44.20 -6.93 -0.45
CA GLN A 126 43.07 -6.22 -1.06
C GLN A 126 41.89 -6.00 -0.09
N GLY A 127 42.06 -6.32 1.19
CA GLY A 127 41.04 -6.11 2.23
C GLY A 127 39.73 -6.87 1.96
N LEU A 128 39.81 -8.06 1.36
CA LEU A 128 38.64 -8.85 0.98
C LEU A 128 38.05 -9.59 2.19
N VAL A 129 36.72 -9.63 2.25
CA VAL A 129 35.96 -10.29 3.31
C VAL A 129 35.12 -11.41 2.69
N ASP A 130 35.23 -12.64 3.19
CA ASP A 130 34.32 -13.76 2.87
C ASP A 130 32.92 -13.36 3.35
N LEU A 131 31.92 -13.33 2.46
CA LEU A 131 30.55 -12.96 2.81
C LEU A 131 29.85 -13.98 3.73
N GLY A 132 30.51 -15.11 4.03
CA GLY A 132 29.93 -16.23 4.74
C GLY A 132 28.91 -16.96 3.87
N PHE A 133 28.13 -17.85 4.50
CA PHE A 133 27.06 -18.58 3.82
C PHE A 133 26.03 -19.11 4.82
N SER A 134 24.91 -19.62 4.32
CA SER A 134 24.06 -20.56 5.05
C SER A 134 23.65 -21.74 4.16
N GLY A 135 23.24 -22.85 4.78
CA GLY A 135 23.01 -24.13 4.09
C GLY A 135 24.17 -25.11 4.31
N ASN A 136 24.42 -25.99 3.33
CA ASN A 136 25.44 -27.03 3.43
C ASN A 136 26.86 -26.42 3.51
N PRO A 137 27.69 -26.75 4.52
CA PRO A 137 29.03 -26.16 4.67
C PRO A 137 30.01 -26.52 3.54
N TYR A 138 29.75 -27.58 2.78
CA TYR A 138 30.58 -27.97 1.64
C TYR A 138 29.83 -27.70 0.34
N THR A 139 30.52 -27.15 -0.64
CA THR A 139 29.94 -26.88 -1.96
C THR A 139 30.26 -27.99 -2.94
N TRP A 140 31.42 -28.65 -2.84
CA TRP A 140 31.83 -29.76 -3.69
C TRP A 140 31.92 -31.10 -2.95
N THR A 141 31.69 -32.22 -3.65
CA THR A 141 32.06 -33.56 -3.16
C THR A 141 32.45 -34.52 -4.29
N ASN A 142 33.49 -35.33 -4.05
CA ASN A 142 33.92 -36.37 -5.00
C ASN A 142 32.94 -37.57 -5.14
N LYS A 143 31.82 -37.58 -4.40
CA LYS A 143 30.78 -38.62 -4.37
C LYS A 143 31.25 -40.06 -4.10
N ARG A 144 32.50 -40.27 -3.65
CA ARG A 144 33.02 -41.62 -3.33
C ARG A 144 32.44 -42.14 -2.02
N HIS A 145 32.44 -43.46 -1.83
CA HIS A 145 31.91 -44.10 -0.63
C HIS A 145 32.86 -44.01 0.58
N ASN A 146 32.27 -44.01 1.77
CA ASN A 146 32.96 -44.16 3.07
C ASN A 146 34.13 -43.17 3.26
N PHE A 147 35.26 -43.63 3.80
CA PHE A 147 36.44 -42.81 4.11
C PHE A 147 37.12 -42.18 2.87
N ALA A 148 36.78 -42.64 1.66
CA ALA A 148 37.23 -42.02 0.41
C ALA A 148 36.38 -40.80 0.00
N ASN A 149 35.25 -40.54 0.68
CA ASN A 149 34.44 -39.35 0.45
C ASN A 149 35.20 -38.09 0.90
N ILE A 150 35.40 -37.17 -0.03
CA ILE A 150 35.98 -35.85 0.24
C ILE A 150 34.92 -34.80 -0.08
N LYS A 151 34.80 -33.80 0.81
CA LYS A 151 33.92 -32.64 0.67
C LYS A 151 34.69 -31.36 0.93
N GLU A 152 34.49 -30.35 0.11
CA GLU A 152 35.25 -29.09 0.16
C GLU A 152 34.33 -27.89 -0.09
N ARG A 153 34.66 -26.72 0.46
CA ARG A 153 34.01 -25.44 0.18
C ARG A 153 34.86 -24.62 -0.77
N LEU A 154 34.59 -24.76 -2.07
CA LEU A 154 35.32 -24.14 -3.18
C LEU A 154 34.58 -22.90 -3.74
N ASP A 155 33.25 -22.95 -3.74
CA ASP A 155 32.37 -21.91 -4.27
C ASP A 155 32.09 -20.84 -3.20
N ARG A 156 32.37 -19.57 -3.49
CA ARG A 156 32.36 -18.48 -2.50
C ARG A 156 31.99 -17.11 -3.11
N ALA A 157 31.83 -16.13 -2.21
CA ALA A 157 31.75 -14.72 -2.54
C ALA A 157 32.66 -13.90 -1.61
N PHE A 158 33.52 -13.05 -2.18
CA PHE A 158 34.41 -12.14 -1.44
C PHE A 158 34.15 -10.71 -1.87
N SER A 159 34.03 -9.79 -0.91
CA SER A 159 33.81 -8.37 -1.20
C SER A 159 34.83 -7.50 -0.49
N ASN A 160 35.23 -6.38 -1.09
CA ASN A 160 35.93 -5.34 -0.36
C ASN A 160 34.97 -4.54 0.55
N THR A 161 35.52 -3.75 1.47
CA THR A 161 34.74 -2.96 2.45
C THR A 161 33.75 -2.00 1.78
N GLU A 162 34.08 -1.44 0.63
CA GLU A 162 33.19 -0.53 -0.11
C GLU A 162 31.94 -1.23 -0.65
N TRP A 163 32.09 -2.43 -1.22
CA TRP A 163 30.95 -3.22 -1.68
C TRP A 163 30.12 -3.70 -0.50
N ARG A 164 30.77 -4.16 0.58
CA ARG A 164 30.06 -4.57 1.80
C ARG A 164 29.28 -3.41 2.46
N THR A 165 29.79 -2.20 2.39
CA THR A 165 29.08 -0.99 2.86
C THR A 165 27.91 -0.61 1.95
N THR A 166 28.01 -0.90 0.65
CA THR A 166 26.94 -0.66 -0.33
C THR A 166 25.80 -1.68 -0.17
N PHE A 167 26.14 -2.94 0.13
CA PHE A 167 25.18 -4.03 0.34
C PHE A 167 25.35 -4.69 1.73
N PRO A 168 25.00 -3.98 2.82
CA PRO A 168 25.24 -4.46 4.19
C PRO A 168 24.42 -5.69 4.57
N ARG A 169 23.32 -5.96 3.86
CA ARG A 169 22.44 -7.12 4.06
C ARG A 169 22.77 -8.31 3.14
N ALA A 170 23.82 -8.22 2.30
CA ALA A 170 24.12 -9.27 1.35
C ALA A 170 24.45 -10.61 2.04
N SER A 171 23.87 -11.71 1.55
CA SER A 171 24.13 -13.07 2.05
C SER A 171 24.26 -14.09 0.92
N VAL A 172 24.97 -15.18 1.19
CA VAL A 172 25.14 -16.31 0.27
C VAL A 172 24.44 -17.55 0.83
N HIS A 173 23.77 -18.31 -0.03
CA HIS A 173 23.06 -19.54 0.33
C HIS A 173 23.51 -20.71 -0.57
N HIS A 174 23.82 -21.85 0.04
CA HIS A 174 24.22 -23.08 -0.65
C HIS A 174 23.01 -24.02 -0.79
N PHE A 175 22.62 -24.33 -2.02
CA PHE A 175 21.51 -25.24 -2.33
C PHE A 175 22.02 -26.65 -2.64
N PRO A 176 21.27 -27.72 -2.30
CA PRO A 176 21.69 -29.09 -2.58
C PRO A 176 21.70 -29.37 -4.09
N ALA A 177 22.82 -29.89 -4.61
CA ALA A 177 22.91 -30.37 -5.98
C ALA A 177 22.13 -31.68 -6.20
N THR A 178 21.28 -31.72 -7.23
CA THR A 178 20.63 -32.94 -7.70
C THR A 178 21.36 -33.58 -8.90
N SER A 179 22.02 -32.77 -9.73
CA SER A 179 22.63 -33.19 -11.01
C SER A 179 24.14 -32.91 -11.12
N SER A 180 24.72 -32.09 -10.25
CA SER A 180 26.14 -31.71 -10.24
C SER A 180 26.88 -32.29 -9.03
N ASP A 181 28.21 -32.28 -9.04
CA ASP A 181 29.07 -32.48 -7.86
C ASP A 181 29.35 -31.18 -7.09
N HIS A 182 29.07 -30.02 -7.69
CA HIS A 182 28.96 -28.72 -7.02
C HIS A 182 27.51 -28.35 -6.66
N ASN A 183 27.32 -27.87 -5.43
CA ASN A 183 26.10 -27.26 -4.90
C ASN A 183 25.94 -25.83 -5.46
N PRO A 184 24.80 -25.49 -6.10
CA PRO A 184 24.55 -24.13 -6.55
C PRO A 184 24.59 -23.12 -5.39
N ILE A 185 25.32 -22.02 -5.57
CA ILE A 185 25.37 -20.91 -4.64
C ILE A 185 24.55 -19.73 -5.17
N ILE A 186 23.78 -19.07 -4.29
CA ILE A 186 23.01 -17.86 -4.62
C ILE A 186 23.45 -16.73 -3.69
N LEU A 187 23.89 -15.62 -4.27
CA LEU A 187 24.08 -14.35 -3.57
C LEU A 187 22.81 -13.51 -3.68
N ASN A 188 22.34 -12.98 -2.56
CA ASN A 188 21.22 -12.06 -2.47
C ASN A 188 21.73 -10.73 -1.89
N SER A 189 21.66 -9.64 -2.66
CA SER A 189 22.17 -8.32 -2.26
C SER A 189 21.32 -7.59 -1.21
N THR A 190 20.02 -7.89 -1.12
CA THR A 190 19.07 -7.27 -0.18
C THR A 190 18.87 -8.07 1.12
N GLY A 191 19.31 -9.33 1.12
CA GLY A 191 19.15 -10.29 2.21
C GLY A 191 17.84 -11.08 2.13
N PHE A 192 17.75 -12.17 2.91
CA PHE A 192 16.54 -12.98 3.02
C PHE A 192 15.69 -12.51 4.20
N GLU A 193 14.37 -12.63 4.06
CA GLU A 193 13.40 -12.16 5.05
C GLU A 193 12.28 -13.19 5.26
N SER A 194 11.61 -13.10 6.40
CA SER A 194 10.66 -14.07 6.91
C SER A 194 9.25 -14.03 6.33
N THR A 195 9.08 -14.18 5.01
CA THR A 195 8.19 -15.27 4.51
C THR A 195 6.72 -15.25 5.02
N ASN A 196 6.03 -14.11 5.07
CA ASN A 196 4.75 -13.96 5.80
C ASN A 196 3.58 -14.78 5.15
N PRO A 197 2.42 -15.00 5.84
CA PRO A 197 1.44 -16.00 5.46
C PRO A 197 0.72 -15.55 4.20
N LYS A 198 1.13 -16.17 3.10
CA LYS A 198 0.65 -15.88 1.76
C LYS A 198 -0.89 -16.00 1.73
N PRO A 199 -1.59 -15.06 1.08
CA PRO A 199 -3.04 -15.18 0.94
C PRO A 199 -3.36 -16.50 0.24
N PHE A 200 -4.32 -17.25 0.79
CA PHE A 200 -4.80 -18.51 0.22
C PHE A 200 -5.16 -18.32 -1.26
N ARG A 201 -4.59 -19.18 -2.11
CA ARG A 201 -4.94 -19.31 -3.52
C ARG A 201 -5.39 -20.74 -3.74
N PHE A 202 -6.40 -20.92 -4.58
CA PHE A 202 -6.78 -22.25 -5.05
C PHE A 202 -5.70 -22.75 -6.01
N GLU A 203 -5.12 -23.92 -5.74
CA GLU A 203 -4.11 -24.51 -6.62
C GLU A 203 -4.82 -25.35 -7.70
N ALA A 204 -4.56 -25.05 -8.98
CA ALA A 204 -5.24 -25.69 -10.11
C ALA A 204 -5.03 -27.22 -10.12
N ILE A 205 -3.90 -27.66 -9.56
CA ILE A 205 -3.51 -29.06 -9.33
C ILE A 205 -4.57 -29.87 -8.56
N TRP A 206 -5.32 -29.25 -7.65
CA TRP A 206 -6.32 -29.93 -6.83
C TRP A 206 -7.47 -30.49 -7.68
N THR A 207 -7.77 -29.86 -8.83
CA THR A 207 -8.85 -30.30 -9.74
C THR A 207 -8.58 -31.66 -10.39
N ARG A 208 -7.31 -32.12 -10.40
CA ARG A 208 -6.91 -33.45 -10.89
C ARG A 208 -6.88 -34.51 -9.80
N ASP A 209 -7.43 -34.23 -8.62
CA ASP A 209 -7.63 -35.22 -7.56
C ASP A 209 -9.11 -35.31 -7.18
N GLY A 210 -9.70 -36.50 -7.37
CA GLY A 210 -11.12 -36.74 -7.11
C GLY A 210 -11.54 -36.53 -5.66
N SER A 211 -10.61 -36.66 -4.70
CA SER A 211 -10.91 -36.40 -3.28
C SER A 211 -11.15 -34.92 -2.99
N SER A 212 -10.58 -34.00 -3.78
CA SER A 212 -10.85 -32.55 -3.65
C SER A 212 -12.33 -32.21 -3.87
N THR A 213 -13.00 -32.91 -4.80
CA THR A 213 -14.44 -32.74 -5.08
C THR A 213 -15.29 -33.18 -3.90
N GLN A 214 -14.88 -34.21 -3.17
CA GLN A 214 -15.57 -34.68 -1.96
C GLN A 214 -15.42 -33.67 -0.81
N VAL A 215 -14.21 -33.11 -0.63
CA VAL A 215 -13.95 -32.04 0.34
C VAL A 215 -14.79 -30.79 0.04
N ILE A 216 -14.88 -30.40 -1.23
CA ILE A 216 -15.75 -29.33 -1.71
C ILE A 216 -17.22 -29.67 -1.43
N LYS A 217 -17.70 -30.87 -1.77
CA LYS A 217 -19.09 -31.25 -1.55
C LYS A 217 -19.48 -31.20 -0.06
N HIS A 218 -18.66 -31.80 0.81
CA HIS A 218 -18.87 -31.79 2.26
C HIS A 218 -18.99 -30.35 2.81
N ALA A 219 -18.08 -29.46 2.41
CA ALA A 219 -18.11 -28.05 2.83
C ALA A 219 -19.37 -27.29 2.34
N TRP A 220 -20.01 -27.73 1.24
CA TRP A 220 -21.24 -27.13 0.73
C TRP A 220 -22.51 -27.79 1.25
N ASP A 221 -22.48 -29.05 1.71
CA ASP A 221 -23.66 -29.71 2.28
C ASP A 221 -24.01 -29.16 3.69
N HIS A 222 -23.09 -28.43 4.33
CA HIS A 222 -23.38 -27.66 5.54
C HIS A 222 -24.55 -26.67 5.39
N LEU A 223 -25.52 -26.77 6.29
CA LEU A 223 -26.65 -25.87 6.41
C LEU A 223 -26.21 -24.47 6.86
N VAL A 224 -26.45 -23.47 6.01
CA VAL A 224 -26.19 -22.05 6.29
C VAL A 224 -27.46 -21.24 6.02
N PHE A 225 -27.85 -20.43 7.00
CA PHE A 225 -29.01 -19.53 6.95
C PHE A 225 -28.57 -18.07 6.71
N GLY A 226 -29.48 -17.24 6.17
CA GLY A 226 -29.20 -15.86 5.74
C GLY A 226 -29.48 -15.62 4.24
N SER A 227 -29.08 -14.46 3.72
CA SER A 227 -29.28 -14.10 2.30
C SER A 227 -28.46 -15.00 1.35
N PRO A 228 -28.84 -15.14 0.06
CA PRO A 228 -28.12 -16.01 -0.88
C PRO A 228 -26.61 -15.70 -0.96
N LEU A 229 -26.25 -14.41 -1.00
CA LEU A 229 -24.86 -13.96 -1.01
C LEU A 229 -24.12 -14.29 0.30
N PHE A 230 -24.79 -14.16 1.46
CA PHE A 230 -24.21 -14.54 2.75
C PHE A 230 -23.97 -16.05 2.84
N LYS A 231 -24.94 -16.87 2.42
CA LYS A 231 -24.80 -18.33 2.34
C LYS A 231 -23.62 -18.72 1.46
N PHE A 232 -23.51 -18.13 0.27
CA PHE A 232 -22.42 -18.37 -0.67
C PHE A 232 -21.04 -18.03 -0.07
N ILE A 233 -20.87 -16.83 0.50
CA ILE A 233 -19.61 -16.40 1.12
C ILE A 233 -19.24 -17.26 2.35
N LYS A 234 -20.23 -17.73 3.12
CA LYS A 234 -19.99 -18.64 4.26
C LYS A 234 -19.57 -20.03 3.79
N LYS A 235 -20.20 -20.60 2.76
CA LYS A 235 -19.79 -21.88 2.16
C LYS A 235 -18.36 -21.79 1.61
N LEU A 236 -18.04 -20.77 0.82
CA LEU A 236 -16.66 -20.51 0.34
C LEU A 236 -15.60 -20.42 1.46
N LYS A 237 -15.97 -19.89 2.65
CA LYS A 237 -15.07 -19.85 3.81
C LYS A 237 -14.87 -21.23 4.44
N ALA A 238 -15.89 -22.08 4.47
CA ALA A 238 -15.76 -23.49 4.87
C ALA A 238 -14.85 -24.24 3.89
N THR A 239 -15.10 -24.11 2.58
CA THR A 239 -14.26 -24.68 1.51
C THR A 239 -12.78 -24.41 1.70
N LYS A 240 -12.44 -23.13 1.95
CA LYS A 240 -11.07 -22.69 2.10
C LYS A 240 -10.41 -23.40 3.28
N LYS A 241 -11.11 -23.53 4.40
CA LYS A 241 -10.61 -24.23 5.60
C LYS A 241 -10.35 -25.70 5.29
N ASP A 242 -11.30 -26.36 4.66
CA ASP A 242 -11.27 -27.81 4.46
C ASP A 242 -10.26 -28.20 3.36
N LEU A 243 -10.15 -27.40 2.28
CA LEU A 243 -9.09 -27.56 1.28
C LEU A 243 -7.69 -27.28 1.84
N ILE A 244 -7.51 -26.30 2.75
CA ILE A 244 -6.21 -26.09 3.42
C ILE A 244 -5.83 -27.32 4.26
N TRP A 245 -6.80 -27.89 5.00
CA TRP A 245 -6.57 -29.08 5.80
C TRP A 245 -6.25 -30.30 4.93
N TRP A 246 -7.03 -30.56 3.88
CA TRP A 246 -6.81 -31.67 2.95
C TRP A 246 -5.49 -31.51 2.17
N ASN A 247 -5.16 -30.30 1.71
CA ASN A 247 -3.89 -30.04 1.04
C ASN A 247 -2.70 -30.35 1.96
N LYS A 248 -2.79 -29.98 3.25
CA LYS A 248 -1.71 -30.24 4.21
C LYS A 248 -1.59 -31.71 4.61
N ASN A 249 -2.70 -32.39 4.88
CA ASN A 249 -2.69 -33.70 5.56
C ASN A 249 -2.97 -34.90 4.64
N CYS A 250 -3.48 -34.68 3.42
CA CYS A 250 -3.87 -35.75 2.49
C CYS A 250 -3.14 -35.64 1.14
N PHE A 251 -2.96 -34.43 0.59
CA PHE A 251 -2.48 -34.24 -0.79
C PHE A 251 -1.00 -33.81 -0.91
N GLY A 252 -0.49 -33.02 0.04
CA GLY A 252 0.67 -32.14 -0.12
C GLY A 252 2.07 -32.76 -0.19
N HIS A 253 2.22 -34.00 -0.65
CA HIS A 253 3.50 -34.73 -0.70
C HIS A 253 3.83 -35.29 -2.10
N LEU A 254 3.53 -34.53 -3.15
CA LEU A 254 3.78 -34.93 -4.55
C LEU A 254 5.24 -35.26 -4.84
N GLN A 255 6.20 -34.46 -4.33
CA GLN A 255 7.63 -34.69 -4.56
C GLN A 255 8.10 -36.00 -3.88
N THR A 256 7.63 -36.26 -2.65
CA THR A 256 7.87 -37.51 -1.93
C THR A 256 7.26 -38.69 -2.67
N ARG A 257 6.01 -38.54 -3.14
CA ARG A 257 5.27 -39.57 -3.90
C ARG A 257 5.94 -39.88 -5.24
N ASN A 258 6.44 -38.87 -5.95
CA ASN A 258 7.24 -39.06 -7.18
C ASN A 258 8.53 -39.82 -6.89
N LYS A 259 9.23 -39.53 -5.79
CA LYS A 259 10.41 -40.28 -5.38
C LYS A 259 10.07 -41.74 -5.08
N SER A 260 9.06 -42.01 -4.25
CA SER A 260 8.67 -43.38 -3.88
C SER A 260 8.11 -44.18 -5.07
N LEU A 261 7.36 -43.55 -5.98
CA LEU A 261 6.90 -44.20 -7.21
C LEU A 261 8.09 -44.52 -8.15
N SER A 262 9.06 -43.61 -8.28
CA SER A 262 10.28 -43.88 -9.06
C SER A 262 11.13 -45.00 -8.46
N GLU A 263 11.22 -45.09 -7.13
CA GLU A 263 11.91 -46.18 -6.42
C GLU A 263 11.16 -47.51 -6.62
N ALA A 264 9.83 -47.52 -6.54
CA ALA A 264 9.00 -48.70 -6.77
C ALA A 264 9.01 -49.19 -8.22
N ILE A 265 9.04 -48.28 -9.21
CA ILE A 265 9.19 -48.62 -10.63
C ILE A 265 10.56 -49.26 -10.88
N ASN A 266 11.63 -48.70 -10.32
CA ASN A 266 12.96 -49.31 -10.43
C ASN A 266 13.00 -50.70 -9.78
N SER A 267 12.36 -50.90 -8.63
CA SER A 267 12.27 -52.21 -7.98
C SER A 267 11.47 -53.25 -8.79
N ILE A 268 10.34 -52.88 -9.41
CA ILE A 268 9.53 -53.85 -10.20
C ILE A 268 10.23 -54.21 -11.52
N GLN A 269 10.98 -53.28 -12.12
CA GLN A 269 11.74 -53.48 -13.36
C GLN A 269 12.97 -54.38 -13.20
N GLN A 270 13.39 -54.68 -11.97
CA GLN A 270 14.46 -55.65 -11.68
C GLN A 270 13.95 -57.07 -11.43
N LEU A 271 12.63 -57.31 -11.49
CA LEU A 271 12.01 -58.62 -11.36
C LEU A 271 11.66 -59.22 -12.72
N ASP A 272 11.50 -60.54 -12.77
CA ASP A 272 11.09 -61.23 -14.00
C ASP A 272 9.75 -60.69 -14.54
N PRO A 273 9.59 -60.55 -15.88
CA PRO A 273 8.45 -59.90 -16.52
C PRO A 273 7.20 -60.80 -16.56
N THR A 274 6.72 -61.19 -15.39
CA THR A 274 5.45 -61.90 -15.22
C THR A 274 4.27 -60.94 -15.46
N GLU A 275 3.11 -61.46 -15.88
CA GLU A 275 1.89 -60.65 -16.08
C GLU A 275 1.53 -59.81 -14.83
N SER A 276 1.71 -60.38 -13.62
CA SER A 276 1.48 -59.65 -12.37
C SER A 276 2.42 -58.45 -12.18
N ASN A 277 3.70 -58.60 -12.55
CA ASN A 277 4.69 -57.53 -12.46
C ASN A 277 4.45 -56.45 -13.52
N LEU A 278 4.13 -56.84 -14.76
CA LEU A 278 3.82 -55.93 -15.86
C LEU A 278 2.56 -55.07 -15.59
N GLN A 279 1.52 -55.64 -14.95
CA GLN A 279 0.33 -54.87 -14.55
C GLN A 279 0.62 -53.89 -13.40
N LYS A 280 1.47 -54.28 -12.44
CA LYS A 280 1.94 -53.37 -11.37
C LYS A 280 2.78 -52.24 -11.94
N GLU A 281 3.71 -52.54 -12.85
CA GLU A 281 4.54 -51.54 -13.53
C GLU A 281 3.70 -50.53 -14.31
N LYS A 282 2.73 -51.00 -15.11
CA LYS A 282 1.78 -50.11 -15.82
C LYS A 282 1.02 -49.19 -14.88
N THR A 283 0.55 -49.71 -13.75
CA THR A 283 -0.20 -48.95 -12.74
C THR A 283 0.67 -47.87 -12.07
N LEU A 284 1.87 -48.24 -11.60
CA LEU A 284 2.83 -47.32 -10.99
C LEU A 284 3.29 -46.24 -11.98
N THR A 285 3.54 -46.63 -13.23
CA THR A 285 3.96 -45.72 -14.31
C THR A 285 2.86 -44.74 -14.69
N TRP A 286 1.59 -45.17 -14.70
CA TRP A 286 0.45 -44.27 -14.90
C TRP A 286 0.33 -43.24 -13.77
N GLU A 287 0.43 -43.69 -12.50
CA GLU A 287 0.35 -42.81 -11.33
C GLU A 287 1.51 -41.79 -11.28
N PHE A 288 2.72 -42.23 -11.61
CA PHE A 288 3.89 -41.37 -11.72
C PHE A 288 3.71 -40.28 -12.79
N ASN A 289 3.28 -40.66 -14.00
CA ASN A 289 3.01 -39.71 -15.07
C ASN A 289 1.88 -38.72 -14.73
N GLU A 290 0.87 -39.16 -13.97
CA GLU A 290 -0.20 -38.26 -13.53
C GLU A 290 0.29 -37.26 -12.46
N ASN A 291 1.16 -37.68 -11.54
CA ASN A 291 1.80 -36.75 -10.60
C ASN A 291 2.77 -35.77 -11.30
N LEU A 292 3.44 -36.16 -12.39
CA LEU A 292 4.21 -35.22 -13.23
C LEU A 292 3.30 -34.17 -13.90
N ARG A 293 2.14 -34.56 -14.45
CA ARG A 293 1.16 -33.59 -15.01
C ARG A 293 0.59 -32.64 -13.95
N ARG A 294 0.41 -33.15 -12.73
CA ARG A 294 0.00 -32.36 -11.57
C ARG A 294 1.08 -31.32 -11.21
N GLU A 295 2.36 -31.71 -11.16
CA GLU A 295 3.47 -30.76 -10.95
C GLU A 295 3.60 -29.72 -12.08
N ASP A 296 3.47 -30.11 -13.35
CA ASP A 296 3.48 -29.19 -14.49
C ASP A 296 2.42 -28.08 -14.37
N LEU A 297 1.17 -28.42 -13.99
CA LEU A 297 0.13 -27.41 -13.73
C LEU A 297 0.47 -26.46 -12.58
N LEU A 298 1.10 -26.98 -11.51
CA LEU A 298 1.54 -26.17 -10.38
C LEU A 298 2.67 -25.21 -10.78
N TRP A 299 3.61 -25.67 -11.61
CA TRP A 299 4.69 -24.83 -12.12
C TRP A 299 4.18 -23.80 -13.13
N LYS A 300 3.23 -24.14 -14.00
CA LYS A 300 2.53 -23.18 -14.89
C LYS A 300 1.79 -22.10 -14.11
N GLN A 301 1.07 -22.47 -13.04
CA GLN A 301 0.38 -21.52 -12.17
C GLN A 301 1.38 -20.62 -11.40
N LYS A 302 2.57 -21.12 -11.06
CA LYS A 302 3.61 -20.37 -10.34
C LYS A 302 4.48 -19.49 -11.25
N SER A 303 4.75 -19.88 -12.49
CA SER A 303 5.69 -19.19 -13.39
C SER A 303 5.11 -17.94 -14.05
N ARG A 304 3.78 -17.84 -14.19
CA ARG A 304 3.02 -16.75 -14.84
C ARG A 304 3.27 -16.54 -16.35
N VAL A 305 4.40 -16.99 -16.91
CA VAL A 305 4.82 -16.73 -18.30
C VAL A 305 3.76 -17.16 -19.33
N GLN A 306 3.24 -18.38 -19.25
CA GLN A 306 2.23 -18.90 -20.19
C GLN A 306 0.84 -18.24 -20.05
N TRP A 307 0.57 -17.62 -18.91
CA TRP A 307 -0.72 -16.97 -18.64
C TRP A 307 -0.83 -15.66 -19.43
N LEU A 308 0.24 -14.88 -19.49
CA LEU A 308 0.32 -13.61 -20.21
C LEU A 308 0.06 -13.77 -21.73
N THR A 309 0.65 -14.78 -22.35
CA THR A 309 0.42 -15.16 -23.76
C THR A 309 -1.06 -15.40 -24.05
N THR A 310 -1.74 -16.09 -23.13
CA THR A 310 -3.16 -16.44 -23.26
C THR A 310 -4.05 -15.22 -23.03
N GLU A 311 -3.71 -14.38 -22.06
CA GLU A 311 -4.39 -13.13 -21.71
C GLU A 311 -4.31 -12.08 -22.83
N ILE A 312 -3.15 -11.96 -23.50
CA ILE A 312 -2.98 -11.09 -24.68
C ILE A 312 -3.89 -11.56 -25.83
N LYS A 313 -3.91 -12.88 -26.13
CA LYS A 313 -4.82 -13.45 -27.15
C LYS A 313 -6.29 -13.19 -26.80
N GLN A 314 -6.71 -13.46 -25.56
CA GLN A 314 -8.09 -13.24 -25.11
C GLN A 314 -8.49 -11.76 -25.16
N THR A 315 -7.60 -10.86 -24.74
CA THR A 315 -7.84 -9.40 -24.76
C THR A 315 -8.03 -8.91 -26.19
N LEU A 316 -7.12 -9.25 -27.11
CA LEU A 316 -7.26 -8.90 -28.53
C LEU A 316 -8.55 -9.47 -29.13
N PHE A 317 -8.87 -10.74 -28.84
CA PHE A 317 -10.07 -11.39 -29.39
C PHE A 317 -11.37 -10.81 -28.82
N SER A 318 -11.33 -10.15 -27.65
CA SER A 318 -12.48 -9.44 -27.06
C SER A 318 -12.82 -8.10 -27.75
N ILE A 319 -11.87 -7.48 -28.46
CA ILE A 319 -12.08 -6.20 -29.16
C ILE A 319 -13.05 -6.44 -30.34
N GLY A 320 -14.07 -5.61 -30.52
CA GLY A 320 -14.99 -5.74 -31.66
C GLY A 320 -14.24 -5.64 -33.01
N SER A 321 -14.46 -6.59 -33.93
CA SER A 321 -13.65 -6.70 -35.17
C SER A 321 -13.71 -5.44 -36.05
N ASN A 322 -14.83 -4.71 -36.02
CA ASN A 322 -15.07 -3.50 -36.81
C ASN A 322 -14.82 -2.21 -36.01
N LYS A 323 -13.95 -2.24 -34.98
CA LYS A 323 -13.48 -1.02 -34.31
C LYS A 323 -12.55 -0.22 -35.23
N SER A 324 -12.48 1.10 -35.01
CA SER A 324 -11.68 2.03 -35.81
C SER A 324 -10.23 1.52 -35.95
N PRO A 325 -9.66 1.53 -37.17
CA PRO A 325 -8.30 1.06 -37.41
C PRO A 325 -7.25 2.02 -36.86
N GLY A 326 -6.01 1.53 -36.78
CA GLY A 326 -4.82 2.36 -36.59
C GLY A 326 -4.44 3.18 -37.84
N PRO A 327 -3.32 3.93 -37.80
CA PRO A 327 -2.78 4.66 -38.96
C PRO A 327 -2.37 3.76 -40.12
N ASP A 328 -2.12 2.49 -39.85
CA ASP A 328 -1.83 1.42 -40.80
C ASP A 328 -3.08 0.93 -41.55
N GLY A 329 -4.28 1.41 -41.19
CA GLY A 329 -5.55 0.92 -41.72
C GLY A 329 -5.98 -0.44 -41.14
N MET A 330 -5.21 -1.02 -40.21
CA MET A 330 -5.49 -2.33 -39.63
C MET A 330 -6.47 -2.20 -38.47
N SER A 331 -7.66 -2.79 -38.62
CA SER A 331 -8.61 -2.96 -37.52
C SER A 331 -8.34 -4.25 -36.75
N ALA A 332 -9.06 -4.45 -35.64
CA ALA A 332 -8.93 -5.66 -34.83
C ALA A 332 -9.19 -6.97 -35.60
N ILE A 333 -9.85 -6.93 -36.78
CA ILE A 333 -10.04 -8.12 -37.62
C ILE A 333 -8.71 -8.67 -38.17
N PHE A 334 -7.76 -7.79 -38.53
CA PHE A 334 -6.45 -8.17 -39.09
C PHE A 334 -5.68 -9.04 -38.10
N TYR A 335 -5.52 -8.53 -36.87
CA TYR A 335 -4.75 -9.22 -35.83
C TYR A 335 -5.39 -10.54 -35.37
N LYS A 336 -6.72 -10.67 -35.46
CA LYS A 336 -7.42 -11.93 -35.16
C LYS A 336 -7.27 -12.96 -36.28
N HIS A 337 -7.38 -12.52 -37.54
CA HIS A 337 -7.34 -13.40 -38.70
C HIS A 337 -5.93 -13.96 -38.95
N TYR A 338 -4.91 -13.11 -38.81
CA TYR A 338 -3.50 -13.49 -39.02
C TYR A 338 -2.75 -13.82 -37.72
N TRP A 339 -3.47 -14.15 -36.63
CA TRP A 339 -2.87 -14.38 -35.31
C TRP A 339 -1.72 -15.39 -35.34
N GLU A 340 -1.87 -16.51 -36.06
CA GLU A 340 -0.84 -17.56 -36.09
C GLU A 340 0.48 -17.12 -36.76
N VAL A 341 0.49 -16.01 -37.50
CA VAL A 341 1.69 -15.41 -38.12
C VAL A 341 2.31 -14.34 -37.21
N ILE A 342 1.48 -13.48 -36.60
CA ILE A 342 1.95 -12.27 -35.90
C ILE A 342 2.07 -12.42 -34.37
N ASN A 343 1.63 -13.55 -33.81
CA ASN A 343 1.48 -13.68 -32.35
C ASN A 343 2.79 -13.51 -31.58
N HIS A 344 3.90 -14.00 -32.14
CA HIS A 344 5.20 -13.96 -31.52
C HIS A 344 5.60 -12.51 -31.25
N ASP A 345 5.67 -11.71 -32.32
CA ASP A 345 6.16 -10.34 -32.28
C ASP A 345 5.18 -9.41 -31.54
N LEU A 346 3.87 -9.66 -31.64
CA LEU A 346 2.87 -8.89 -30.91
C LEU A 346 2.92 -9.18 -29.39
N ILE A 347 3.11 -10.44 -29.00
CA ILE A 347 3.26 -10.82 -27.58
C ILE A 347 4.60 -10.34 -27.04
N GLU A 348 5.68 -10.42 -27.81
CA GLU A 348 6.98 -9.86 -27.44
C GLU A 348 6.89 -8.34 -27.27
N ALA A 349 6.27 -7.62 -28.21
CA ALA A 349 6.09 -6.17 -28.13
C ALA A 349 5.29 -5.76 -26.87
N VAL A 350 4.12 -6.36 -26.62
CA VAL A 350 3.29 -6.07 -25.44
C VAL A 350 4.02 -6.45 -24.14
N THR A 351 4.70 -7.59 -24.11
CA THR A 351 5.49 -8.02 -22.94
C THR A 351 6.69 -7.09 -22.72
N SER A 352 7.32 -6.59 -23.79
CA SER A 352 8.44 -5.64 -23.71
C SER A 352 7.99 -4.31 -23.10
N PHE A 353 6.78 -3.82 -23.39
CA PHE A 353 6.22 -2.63 -22.74
C PHE A 353 6.08 -2.83 -21.23
N PHE A 354 5.43 -3.92 -20.78
CA PHE A 354 5.24 -4.18 -19.35
C PHE A 354 6.52 -4.51 -18.58
N THR A 355 7.58 -4.98 -19.26
CA THR A 355 8.87 -5.33 -18.62
C THR A 355 9.91 -4.22 -18.71
N ARG A 356 9.89 -3.38 -19.75
CA ARG A 356 10.90 -2.33 -20.01
C ARG A 356 10.36 -0.91 -19.80
N GLY A 357 9.05 -0.68 -19.81
CA GLY A 357 8.43 0.64 -19.68
C GLY A 357 8.51 1.52 -20.95
N HIS A 358 9.02 0.98 -22.05
CA HIS A 358 9.17 1.65 -23.33
C HIS A 358 8.10 1.19 -24.33
N ILE A 359 7.56 2.14 -25.09
CA ILE A 359 6.68 1.91 -26.24
C ILE A 359 7.25 2.69 -27.44
N LEU A 360 7.12 2.16 -28.65
CA LEU A 360 7.46 2.90 -29.88
C LEU A 360 6.61 4.16 -29.96
N THR A 361 7.26 5.28 -30.29
CA THR A 361 6.64 6.60 -30.41
C THR A 361 5.45 6.56 -31.35
N GLU A 362 5.60 5.84 -32.46
CA GLU A 362 4.68 5.56 -33.57
C GLU A 362 3.36 4.94 -33.09
N ILE A 363 3.43 4.00 -32.13
CA ILE A 363 2.26 3.35 -31.52
C ILE A 363 1.52 4.31 -30.58
N ASN A 364 2.18 5.38 -30.13
CA ASN A 364 1.63 6.41 -29.25
C ASN A 364 1.08 7.63 -30.02
N HIS A 365 1.00 7.59 -31.36
CA HIS A 365 0.37 8.66 -32.15
C HIS A 365 -1.14 8.74 -31.83
N THR A 366 -1.58 9.92 -31.42
CA THR A 366 -2.97 10.15 -31.00
C THR A 366 -3.82 10.61 -32.19
N PHE A 367 -4.85 9.82 -32.54
CA PHE A 367 -5.83 10.18 -33.55
C PHE A 367 -7.06 10.81 -32.90
N ILE A 368 -7.30 12.10 -33.16
CA ILE A 368 -8.50 12.80 -32.67
C ILE A 368 -9.70 12.38 -33.53
N THR A 369 -10.36 11.28 -33.15
CA THR A 369 -11.60 10.84 -33.79
C THR A 369 -12.82 11.22 -32.94
N SER A 370 -13.59 12.21 -33.39
CA SER A 370 -14.91 12.51 -32.81
C SER A 370 -15.99 11.65 -33.46
N HIS A 371 -16.89 11.08 -32.66
CA HIS A 371 -18.18 10.57 -33.16
C HIS A 371 -19.10 11.77 -33.45
N SER A 372 -19.18 12.21 -34.71
CA SER A 372 -20.21 13.19 -35.08
C SER A 372 -21.60 12.56 -35.01
N LYS A 373 -22.54 13.23 -34.33
CA LYS A 373 -23.98 12.91 -34.44
C LYS A 373 -24.61 13.42 -35.75
N ILE A 374 -23.80 13.96 -36.66
CA ILE A 374 -24.22 14.49 -37.95
C ILE A 374 -23.38 13.81 -39.04
N ARG A 375 -24.05 13.23 -40.04
CA ARG A 375 -23.43 12.55 -41.18
C ARG A 375 -22.84 13.57 -42.16
N GLN A 376 -21.55 13.87 -42.09
CA GLN A 376 -20.73 14.15 -43.28
C GLN A 376 -19.22 14.18 -42.98
N SER A 377 -18.47 13.50 -43.85
CA SER A 377 -17.00 13.51 -44.04
C SER A 377 -16.10 13.81 -42.83
N CYS A 378 -15.51 12.76 -42.25
CA CYS A 378 -14.15 12.90 -41.70
C CYS A 378 -13.19 13.20 -42.86
N LYS A 379 -12.49 14.34 -42.81
CA LYS A 379 -11.31 14.58 -43.62
C LYS A 379 -10.07 14.57 -42.72
N ASP A 380 -9.00 14.06 -43.30
CA ASP A 380 -7.84 13.53 -42.59
C ASP A 380 -6.95 14.64 -42.00
N PHE A 381 -6.52 14.47 -40.75
CA PHE A 381 -5.64 15.44 -40.05
C PHE A 381 -4.16 15.27 -40.44
N SER A 382 -3.84 14.26 -41.24
CA SER A 382 -2.49 13.82 -41.63
C SER A 382 -1.62 14.82 -42.42
N LYS A 383 -2.17 15.96 -42.87
CA LYS A 383 -1.51 16.87 -43.84
C LYS A 383 -0.93 18.18 -43.28
N LYS A 384 -0.71 18.30 -41.97
CA LYS A 384 0.21 19.32 -41.40
C LYS A 384 1.08 18.70 -40.28
N PRO A 385 2.44 18.71 -40.37
CA PRO A 385 3.33 18.05 -39.39
C PRO A 385 3.32 18.65 -37.96
N ASN A 386 2.74 19.83 -37.80
CA ASN A 386 3.25 20.84 -36.88
C ASN A 386 2.90 20.64 -35.38
N LEU A 387 1.99 19.72 -35.02
CA LEU A 387 1.60 19.52 -33.61
C LEU A 387 2.48 18.49 -32.88
N LEU A 388 3.00 17.48 -33.59
CA LEU A 388 3.75 16.37 -33.00
C LEU A 388 5.23 16.69 -32.74
N GLU A 389 5.89 17.50 -33.58
CA GLU A 389 7.30 17.88 -33.39
C GLU A 389 7.53 18.85 -32.22
N ILE A 390 6.47 19.42 -31.65
CA ILE A 390 6.54 20.72 -30.96
C ILE A 390 6.05 20.66 -29.51
N CYS A 391 5.17 19.73 -29.17
CA CYS A 391 4.74 19.51 -27.79
C CYS A 391 5.79 18.72 -26.99
N MET A 392 6.52 19.39 -26.09
CA MET A 392 7.47 18.72 -25.19
C MET A 392 6.76 17.67 -24.34
N VAL A 393 7.41 16.52 -24.28
CA VAL A 393 6.82 15.26 -23.83
C VAL A 393 7.15 15.07 -22.33
N LEU A 394 6.13 15.11 -21.48
CA LEU A 394 6.25 15.27 -20.03
C LEU A 394 6.38 13.90 -19.32
N LYS A 395 7.55 13.60 -18.75
CA LYS A 395 7.81 12.37 -17.98
C LYS A 395 7.44 12.52 -16.51
N ILE A 396 6.49 11.70 -16.03
CA ILE A 396 6.10 11.63 -14.60
C ILE A 396 7.17 10.90 -13.76
N SER A 397 7.91 9.97 -14.36
CA SER A 397 9.13 9.37 -13.80
C SER A 397 10.16 9.15 -14.92
N PRO A 398 11.47 8.97 -14.61
CA PRO A 398 12.51 8.78 -15.63
C PRO A 398 12.21 7.63 -16.62
N SER A 399 11.60 6.55 -16.12
CA SER A 399 11.23 5.34 -16.84
C SER A 399 9.80 5.33 -17.41
N CYS A 400 9.01 6.41 -17.23
CA CYS A 400 7.66 6.47 -17.77
C CYS A 400 7.65 6.95 -19.23
N THR A 401 6.70 6.44 -20.02
CA THR A 401 6.39 6.98 -21.35
C THR A 401 6.00 8.45 -21.20
N PRO A 402 6.62 9.37 -21.94
CA PRO A 402 6.34 10.79 -21.78
C PRO A 402 4.99 11.18 -22.40
N ILE A 403 4.34 12.19 -21.81
CA ILE A 403 2.97 12.61 -22.13
C ILE A 403 2.97 14.03 -22.73
N SER A 404 2.54 14.22 -23.97
CA SER A 404 2.49 15.55 -24.64
C SER A 404 1.22 16.35 -24.33
N HIS A 405 0.13 15.68 -23.96
CA HIS A 405 -1.16 16.28 -23.63
C HIS A 405 -2.01 15.35 -22.76
N LEU A 406 -2.98 15.91 -22.04
CA LEU A 406 -3.99 15.14 -21.28
C LEU A 406 -5.39 15.59 -21.71
N GLN A 407 -6.25 14.61 -22.00
CA GLN A 407 -7.67 14.81 -22.31
C GLN A 407 -8.51 14.14 -21.23
N PHE A 408 -9.34 14.93 -20.55
CA PHE A 408 -10.49 14.45 -19.81
C PHE A 408 -11.76 14.83 -20.60
N ALA A 409 -12.93 14.44 -20.12
CA ALA A 409 -14.16 15.06 -20.62
C ALA A 409 -14.08 16.57 -20.36
N ASP A 410 -14.40 17.37 -21.39
CA ASP A 410 -14.50 18.83 -21.40
C ASP A 410 -13.21 19.67 -21.20
N ASP A 411 -12.11 19.11 -20.68
CA ASP A 411 -10.83 19.82 -20.45
C ASP A 411 -9.64 19.24 -21.24
N LEU A 412 -8.83 20.14 -21.84
CA LEU A 412 -7.59 19.82 -22.59
C LEU A 412 -6.38 20.53 -21.97
N LEU A 413 -5.33 19.77 -21.64
CA LEU A 413 -4.02 20.29 -21.23
C LEU A 413 -2.97 20.01 -22.31
N ILE A 414 -2.25 21.06 -22.75
CA ILE A 414 -1.21 21.00 -23.79
C ILE A 414 0.15 21.35 -23.15
N PHE A 415 1.18 20.51 -23.37
CA PHE A 415 2.53 20.74 -22.85
C PHE A 415 3.50 21.09 -23.99
N SER A 416 4.29 22.15 -23.85
CA SER A 416 5.25 22.58 -24.89
C SER A 416 6.45 23.34 -24.32
N LYS A 417 7.53 23.46 -25.12
CA LYS A 417 8.69 24.29 -24.80
C LYS A 417 8.31 25.76 -24.94
N ALA A 418 8.63 26.56 -23.93
CA ALA A 418 8.33 27.99 -23.91
C ALA A 418 9.24 28.77 -24.87
N ASN A 419 8.88 28.79 -26.16
CA ASN A 419 9.50 29.64 -27.19
C ASN A 419 8.45 30.08 -28.24
N SER A 420 8.74 31.15 -28.99
CA SER A 420 7.74 31.80 -29.86
C SER A 420 7.32 30.94 -31.03
N SER A 421 8.22 30.14 -31.61
CA SER A 421 7.90 29.23 -32.71
C SER A 421 6.84 28.20 -32.28
N ASN A 422 7.07 27.55 -31.14
CA ASN A 422 6.13 26.59 -30.57
C ASN A 422 4.76 27.21 -30.28
N ALA A 423 4.73 28.42 -29.75
CA ALA A 423 3.49 29.09 -29.38
C ALA A 423 2.69 29.60 -30.60
N SER A 424 3.34 30.16 -31.64
CA SER A 424 2.67 30.45 -32.91
C SER A 424 2.02 29.20 -33.50
N ILE A 425 2.72 28.06 -33.45
CA ILE A 425 2.22 26.83 -34.05
C ILE A 425 1.06 26.21 -33.25
N ILE A 426 1.07 26.30 -31.92
CA ILE A 426 -0.11 25.97 -31.11
C ILE A 426 -1.30 26.84 -31.52
N LEU A 427 -1.09 28.14 -31.72
CA LEU A 427 -2.14 29.07 -32.16
C LEU A 427 -2.64 28.75 -33.58
N ASP A 428 -1.76 28.41 -34.53
CA ASP A 428 -2.11 28.01 -35.90
C ASP A 428 -2.93 26.71 -35.92
N CYS A 429 -2.54 25.72 -35.10
CA CYS A 429 -3.24 24.45 -35.00
C CYS A 429 -4.62 24.62 -34.36
N LEU A 430 -4.74 25.41 -33.29
CA LEU A 430 -6.03 25.71 -32.68
C LEU A 430 -6.91 26.54 -33.63
N SER A 431 -6.35 27.53 -34.33
CA SER A 431 -7.08 28.34 -35.32
C SER A 431 -7.56 27.50 -36.51
N SER A 432 -6.74 26.57 -37.00
CA SER A 432 -7.13 25.59 -38.03
C SER A 432 -8.26 24.68 -37.53
N TYR A 433 -8.18 24.19 -36.29
CA TYR A 433 -9.24 23.42 -35.66
C TYR A 433 -10.54 24.22 -35.52
N GLN A 434 -10.47 25.49 -35.09
CA GLN A 434 -11.64 26.38 -35.00
C GLN A 434 -12.29 26.59 -36.37
N ALA A 435 -11.50 26.79 -37.42
CA ALA A 435 -11.99 26.96 -38.79
C ALA A 435 -12.65 25.69 -39.36
N TRP A 436 -12.14 24.51 -39.03
CA TRP A 436 -12.67 23.23 -39.55
C TRP A 436 -13.85 22.67 -38.74
N SER A 437 -13.86 22.87 -37.42
CA SER A 437 -14.91 22.35 -36.53
C SER A 437 -16.06 23.33 -36.29
N GLY A 438 -15.87 24.62 -36.60
CA GLY A 438 -16.78 25.70 -36.22
C GLY A 438 -16.75 26.08 -34.73
N GLN A 439 -15.96 25.39 -33.91
CA GLN A 439 -15.84 25.66 -32.47
C GLN A 439 -14.90 26.85 -32.20
N LYS A 440 -14.96 27.45 -31.00
CA LYS A 440 -14.09 28.57 -30.61
C LYS A 440 -13.41 28.35 -29.26
N ILE A 441 -12.15 28.78 -29.15
CA ILE A 441 -11.41 28.78 -27.88
C ILE A 441 -12.09 29.74 -26.90
N ASN A 442 -12.30 29.30 -25.66
CA ASN A 442 -12.75 30.19 -24.59
C ASN A 442 -11.55 30.79 -23.85
N TYR A 443 -10.98 31.87 -24.41
CA TYR A 443 -9.84 32.61 -23.85
C TYR A 443 -10.07 33.12 -22.40
N SER A 444 -11.32 33.20 -21.91
CA SER A 444 -11.60 33.57 -20.51
C SER A 444 -11.38 32.42 -19.52
N LYS A 445 -11.42 31.16 -19.99
CA LYS A 445 -11.17 29.94 -19.19
C LYS A 445 -9.79 29.32 -19.45
N SER A 446 -9.15 29.65 -20.56
CA SER A 446 -7.79 29.19 -20.89
C SER A 446 -6.71 30.03 -20.19
N SER A 447 -5.63 29.39 -19.75
CA SER A 447 -4.45 30.06 -19.17
C SER A 447 -3.17 29.26 -19.43
N VAL A 448 -2.00 29.88 -19.26
CA VAL A 448 -0.69 29.26 -19.54
C VAL A 448 0.21 29.23 -18.30
N ILE A 449 0.86 28.09 -18.06
CA ILE A 449 1.78 27.87 -16.93
C ILE A 449 3.21 27.69 -17.48
N PHE A 450 4.19 28.36 -16.88
CA PHE A 450 5.60 28.28 -17.30
C PHE A 450 6.47 27.59 -16.23
N SER A 451 7.49 26.87 -16.67
CA SER A 451 8.51 26.30 -15.78
C SER A 451 9.46 27.37 -15.24
N LYS A 452 10.16 27.07 -14.13
CA LYS A 452 11.15 27.96 -13.52
C LYS A 452 12.32 28.34 -14.44
N ASN A 453 12.54 27.54 -15.50
CA ASN A 453 13.63 27.75 -16.46
C ASN A 453 13.21 28.69 -17.61
N THR A 454 11.98 29.21 -17.60
CA THR A 454 11.49 30.20 -18.58
C THR A 454 11.77 31.61 -18.07
N THR A 455 12.51 32.41 -18.83
CA THR A 455 12.82 33.81 -18.45
C THR A 455 11.56 34.68 -18.44
N GLY A 456 11.58 35.77 -17.65
CA GLY A 456 10.45 36.69 -17.55
C GLY A 456 10.04 37.30 -18.89
N GLN A 457 11.03 37.72 -19.70
CA GLN A 457 10.81 38.29 -21.03
C GLN A 457 10.17 37.26 -21.98
N THR A 458 10.70 36.03 -22.03
CA THR A 458 10.12 34.98 -22.87
C THR A 458 8.69 34.64 -22.44
N ALA A 459 8.42 34.53 -21.14
CA ALA A 459 7.05 34.29 -20.66
C ALA A 459 6.07 35.42 -21.03
N ALA A 460 6.50 36.68 -20.96
CA ALA A 460 5.67 37.84 -21.35
C ALA A 460 5.35 37.82 -22.86
N ASN A 461 6.37 37.67 -23.70
CA ASN A 461 6.22 37.58 -25.16
C ASN A 461 5.26 36.45 -25.56
N LEU A 462 5.31 35.30 -24.88
CA LEU A 462 4.44 34.14 -25.17
C LEU A 462 2.99 34.33 -24.71
N CYS A 463 2.76 35.03 -23.60
CA CYS A 463 1.40 35.37 -23.18
C CYS A 463 0.72 36.31 -24.20
N GLN A 464 1.48 37.29 -24.69
CA GLN A 464 1.02 38.22 -25.73
C GLN A 464 0.73 37.48 -27.05
N LEU A 465 1.63 36.60 -27.49
CA LEU A 465 1.49 35.83 -28.72
C LEU A 465 0.29 34.86 -28.69
N LEU A 466 0.08 34.15 -27.57
CA LEU A 466 -1.03 33.20 -27.42
C LEU A 466 -2.38 33.87 -27.09
N ASN A 467 -2.39 35.17 -26.79
CA ASN A 467 -3.53 35.88 -26.19
C ASN A 467 -4.07 35.18 -24.92
N LEU A 468 -3.17 34.60 -24.10
CA LEU A 468 -3.50 33.87 -22.87
C LEU A 468 -2.88 34.53 -21.65
N LYS A 469 -3.63 34.57 -20.56
CA LYS A 469 -3.12 35.04 -19.26
C LYS A 469 -2.21 33.98 -18.64
N LYS A 470 -1.06 34.41 -18.13
CA LYS A 470 -0.21 33.57 -17.26
C LYS A 470 -1.01 33.17 -16.02
N SER A 471 -0.99 31.88 -15.68
CA SER A 471 -1.65 31.37 -14.47
C SER A 471 -0.96 31.89 -13.20
N SER A 472 -1.72 31.94 -12.10
CA SER A 472 -1.13 32.11 -10.77
C SER A 472 -0.32 30.86 -10.41
N PRO A 473 0.76 30.96 -9.59
CA PRO A 473 1.35 29.81 -8.92
C PRO A 473 0.35 29.01 -8.08
N THR A 474 -0.74 29.66 -7.64
CA THR A 474 -1.82 29.05 -6.85
C THR A 474 -3.01 28.56 -7.68
N THR A 475 -2.93 28.58 -9.03
CA THR A 475 -4.01 28.11 -9.91
C THR A 475 -4.35 26.65 -9.63
N LYS A 476 -5.65 26.35 -9.50
CA LYS A 476 -6.14 25.02 -9.11
C LYS A 476 -6.91 24.35 -10.23
N HIS A 477 -6.73 23.04 -10.37
CA HIS A 477 -7.56 22.18 -11.20
C HIS A 477 -8.10 21.06 -10.30
N LEU A 478 -9.42 20.81 -10.38
CA LEU A 478 -10.15 19.90 -9.49
C LEU A 478 -9.89 20.15 -7.98
N GLY A 479 -9.61 21.41 -7.61
CA GLY A 479 -9.35 21.84 -6.22
C GLY A 479 -7.90 21.68 -5.74
N LEU A 480 -7.01 21.07 -6.53
CA LEU A 480 -5.59 20.90 -6.21
C LEU A 480 -4.73 21.94 -6.94
N PRO A 481 -3.66 22.47 -6.33
CA PRO A 481 -2.75 23.39 -7.01
C PRO A 481 -2.02 22.70 -8.16
N LEU A 482 -2.05 23.31 -9.34
CA LEU A 482 -1.32 22.87 -10.54
C LEU A 482 0.17 23.26 -10.45
N GLU A 483 0.88 22.74 -9.46
CA GLU A 483 2.32 22.90 -9.35
C GLU A 483 3.07 21.86 -10.20
N LEU A 484 3.83 22.33 -11.20
CA LEU A 484 4.68 21.51 -12.07
C LEU A 484 5.96 20.95 -11.38
N ASN A 485 6.01 20.93 -10.04
CA ASN A 485 7.21 20.57 -9.26
C ASN A 485 6.89 19.56 -8.15
N ARG A 486 7.92 18.88 -7.66
CA ARG A 486 7.84 17.98 -6.49
C ARG A 486 7.29 18.76 -5.28
N ALA A 487 6.14 18.36 -4.76
CA ALA A 487 5.45 19.06 -3.67
C ALA A 487 6.38 19.25 -2.46
N LYS A 488 6.60 20.51 -2.08
CA LYS A 488 7.39 20.90 -0.91
C LYS A 488 6.44 21.20 0.25
N SER A 489 6.96 21.37 1.47
CA SER A 489 6.18 21.95 2.57
C SER A 489 5.55 23.30 2.15
N SER A 490 6.27 24.08 1.33
CA SER A 490 5.77 25.33 0.76
C SER A 490 4.63 25.17 -0.25
N SER A 491 4.46 24.02 -0.89
CA SER A 491 3.29 23.72 -1.75
C SER A 491 2.03 23.50 -0.91
N PHE A 492 2.21 23.17 0.36
CA PHE A 492 1.17 23.22 1.39
C PHE A 492 1.18 24.56 2.15
N GLN A 493 1.94 25.59 1.72
CA GLN A 493 1.96 26.86 2.46
C GLN A 493 0.57 27.50 2.46
N ASP A 494 -0.19 27.48 1.36
CA ASP A 494 -1.62 27.87 1.34
C ASP A 494 -2.46 27.21 2.46
N LEU A 495 -2.17 25.96 2.81
CA LEU A 495 -2.87 25.19 3.84
C LEU A 495 -2.31 25.49 5.23
N ILE A 496 -0.98 25.51 5.36
CA ILE A 496 -0.23 25.85 6.56
C ILE A 496 -0.47 27.31 6.95
N GLU A 497 -0.70 28.21 6.00
CA GLU A 497 -0.96 29.65 6.15
C GLU A 497 -2.44 29.91 6.38
N LYS A 498 -3.36 29.08 5.87
CA LYS A 498 -4.75 29.06 6.37
C LYS A 498 -4.85 28.57 7.82
N ILE A 499 -4.01 27.60 8.19
CA ILE A 499 -3.89 27.14 9.58
C ILE A 499 -3.16 28.20 10.42
N GLN A 500 -2.06 28.76 9.94
CA GLN A 500 -1.25 29.77 10.63
C GLN A 500 -1.94 31.13 10.67
N ASN A 501 -2.86 31.49 9.77
CA ASN A 501 -3.66 32.72 9.88
C ASN A 501 -4.80 32.54 10.89
N ARG A 502 -5.40 31.35 10.98
CA ARG A 502 -6.27 30.99 12.11
C ARG A 502 -5.51 31.05 13.44
N VAL A 503 -4.30 30.49 13.50
CA VAL A 503 -3.43 30.49 14.69
C VAL A 503 -2.70 31.84 14.91
N ALA A 504 -2.58 32.70 13.91
CA ALA A 504 -1.99 34.04 14.02
C ALA A 504 -3.02 35.05 14.51
N GLY A 505 -4.32 34.84 14.21
CA GLY A 505 -5.39 35.46 14.98
C GLY A 505 -5.23 35.21 16.48
N TRP A 506 -4.73 34.02 16.86
CA TRP A 506 -4.45 33.69 18.27
C TRP A 506 -3.12 34.28 18.78
N LYS A 507 -2.06 34.35 17.95
CA LYS A 507 -0.79 35.02 18.32
C LYS A 507 -0.91 36.55 18.43
N ILE A 508 -1.76 37.18 17.62
CA ILE A 508 -2.02 38.63 17.68
C ILE A 508 -2.93 38.96 18.89
N GLN A 509 -3.71 37.99 19.37
CA GLN A 509 -4.45 38.10 20.64
C GLN A 509 -3.64 37.67 21.88
N THR A 510 -2.32 37.44 21.76
CA THR A 510 -1.39 37.43 22.91
C THR A 510 -0.53 38.70 22.88
N PRO A 511 -0.88 39.75 23.64
CA PRO A 511 -0.28 41.07 23.51
C PRO A 511 1.09 41.16 24.19
N PHE A 512 2.17 40.95 23.43
CA PHE A 512 3.54 41.15 23.91
C PHE A 512 4.41 42.12 23.08
N THR A 513 3.98 42.53 21.88
CA THR A 513 4.83 43.30 20.95
C THR A 513 4.35 44.71 20.60
N SER A 514 3.11 45.11 20.92
CA SER A 514 2.63 46.50 20.75
C SER A 514 2.84 47.37 22.00
N CYS A 515 3.07 46.77 23.17
CA CYS A 515 3.03 47.44 24.47
C CYS A 515 4.32 48.18 24.87
N LYS A 516 4.96 48.90 23.95
CA LYS A 516 6.13 49.76 24.26
C LYS A 516 5.78 51.15 24.81
N ASN A 517 4.59 51.69 24.51
CA ASN A 517 4.25 53.10 24.79
C ASN A 517 2.92 53.33 25.55
N ASP A 518 2.35 52.33 26.23
CA ASP A 518 1.06 52.46 26.95
C ASP A 518 1.20 52.06 28.45
N PRO A 519 0.87 52.93 29.42
CA PRO A 519 0.82 52.58 30.85
C PRO A 519 -0.06 51.37 31.20
N HIS A 520 -1.07 51.04 30.40
CA HIS A 520 -1.92 49.85 30.58
C HIS A 520 -1.22 48.51 30.25
N SER A 521 -0.02 48.56 29.64
CA SER A 521 0.87 47.43 29.32
C SER A 521 1.07 46.43 30.48
N LYS A 522 1.10 46.91 31.72
CA LYS A 522 1.43 46.09 32.91
C LYS A 522 0.53 44.86 33.08
N ARG A 523 -0.72 44.88 32.62
CA ARG A 523 -1.63 43.72 32.66
C ARG A 523 -1.23 42.59 31.70
N GLY A 524 -0.66 42.90 30.53
CA GLY A 524 -0.33 41.91 29.49
C GLY A 524 0.86 41.01 29.84
N CYS A 525 1.94 41.60 30.38
CA CYS A 525 3.11 40.85 30.83
C CYS A 525 2.76 39.87 31.96
N ILE A 526 2.01 40.35 32.97
CA ILE A 526 1.54 39.57 34.11
C ILE A 526 0.65 38.40 33.68
N TYR A 527 -0.32 38.64 32.79
CA TYR A 527 -1.21 37.60 32.27
C TYR A 527 -0.44 36.48 31.55
N THR A 528 0.56 36.84 30.74
CA THR A 528 1.30 35.86 29.94
C THR A 528 2.35 35.08 30.75
N ILE A 529 2.93 35.70 31.79
CA ILE A 529 3.78 35.02 32.77
C ILE A 529 2.95 33.97 33.53
N LEU A 530 1.75 34.32 34.01
CA LEU A 530 0.85 33.39 34.68
C LEU A 530 0.35 32.25 33.78
N HIS A 531 0.07 32.54 32.51
CA HIS A 531 -0.26 31.50 31.53
C HIS A 531 0.92 30.53 31.30
N HIS A 532 2.18 31.02 31.38
CA HIS A 532 3.37 30.17 31.37
C HIS A 532 3.58 29.41 32.68
N VAL A 533 3.31 30.00 33.84
CA VAL A 533 3.29 29.29 35.15
C VAL A 533 2.36 28.08 35.04
N MET A 534 1.09 28.31 34.67
CA MET A 534 0.08 27.26 34.53
C MET A 534 0.40 26.21 33.46
N ALA A 535 1.09 26.58 32.37
CA ALA A 535 1.55 25.65 31.36
C ALA A 535 2.75 24.78 31.83
N ASN A 536 3.72 25.36 32.53
CA ASN A 536 4.90 24.63 33.02
C ASN A 536 4.56 23.63 34.14
N ILE A 537 3.54 23.88 34.97
CA ILE A 537 3.13 22.96 36.04
C ILE A 537 2.58 21.64 35.52
N ARG A 538 1.96 21.62 34.33
CA ARG A 538 1.58 20.37 33.64
C ARG A 538 2.79 19.51 33.23
N GLN A 539 4.01 20.05 33.27
CA GLN A 539 5.21 19.38 32.75
C GLN A 539 6.04 18.64 33.80
N SER A 540 5.86 18.94 35.09
CA SER A 540 6.40 18.16 36.21
C SER A 540 5.41 17.06 36.57
N GLY A 541 5.79 15.79 36.36
CA GLY A 541 4.88 14.63 36.31
C GLY A 541 4.20 14.18 37.62
N THR A 542 3.97 15.07 38.57
CA THR A 542 3.42 14.79 39.91
C THR A 542 2.27 15.73 40.24
N LEU A 543 1.11 15.54 39.62
CA LEU A 543 -0.19 16.02 40.13
C LEU A 543 -1.34 15.25 39.44
N ARG A 544 -1.83 14.18 40.08
CA ARG A 544 -3.20 13.67 39.81
C ARG A 544 -4.18 14.57 40.57
N GLY A 545 -4.97 15.40 39.90
CA GLY A 545 -6.22 15.91 40.50
C GLY A 545 -6.63 17.36 40.22
N SER A 546 -5.75 18.25 39.78
CA SER A 546 -6.13 19.65 39.49
C SER A 546 -6.54 19.85 38.03
N LEU A 547 -7.84 20.04 37.79
CA LEU A 547 -8.37 20.58 36.54
C LEU A 547 -7.82 22.00 36.29
N PRO A 548 -7.69 22.45 35.03
CA PRO A 548 -7.48 23.86 34.77
C PRO A 548 -8.69 24.65 35.31
N LEU A 549 -8.43 25.81 35.91
CA LEU A 549 -9.49 26.76 36.25
C LEU A 549 -10.00 27.39 34.94
N GLU A 550 -10.98 26.73 34.31
CA GLU A 550 -11.66 27.27 33.13
C GLU A 550 -12.16 28.69 33.41
N ASN A 551 -11.85 29.61 32.51
CA ASN A 551 -12.26 31.02 32.54
C ASN A 551 -11.70 31.87 33.71
N PHE A 552 -10.60 31.49 34.37
CA PHE A 552 -9.97 32.36 35.38
C PHE A 552 -8.98 33.37 34.78
N ILE A 553 -9.26 34.66 34.96
CA ILE A 553 -8.39 35.78 34.59
C ILE A 553 -7.67 36.29 35.85
N PRO A 554 -6.34 36.14 35.97
CA PRO A 554 -5.59 36.68 37.10
C PRO A 554 -5.44 38.20 37.02
N SER A 555 -5.45 38.88 38.17
CA SER A 555 -5.34 40.34 38.26
C SER A 555 -4.10 40.80 39.04
N PRO A 556 -3.42 41.88 38.61
CA PRO A 556 -2.29 42.45 39.33
C PRO A 556 -2.75 43.16 40.61
N SER A 557 -1.83 43.37 41.55
CA SER A 557 -2.03 44.33 42.63
C SER A 557 -2.18 45.76 42.07
N SER A 558 -2.77 46.66 42.87
CA SER A 558 -3.07 48.03 42.45
C SER A 558 -1.85 48.97 42.37
N THR A 559 -0.67 48.52 42.79
CA THR A 559 0.53 49.34 42.98
C THR A 559 1.57 49.17 41.87
N ALA A 560 2.22 50.28 41.50
CA ALA A 560 3.15 50.32 40.38
C ALA A 560 4.52 49.72 40.73
N HIS A 561 4.70 48.43 40.44
CA HIS A 561 5.95 47.70 40.71
C HIS A 561 6.81 47.47 39.45
N PRO A 562 8.11 47.10 39.60
CA PRO A 562 9.01 46.79 38.48
C PRO A 562 8.51 45.64 37.61
N ILE A 563 8.95 45.61 36.36
CA ILE A 563 8.52 44.61 35.38
C ILE A 563 9.25 43.29 35.64
N ILE A 564 8.51 42.27 36.09
CA ILE A 564 8.99 40.89 36.07
C ILE A 564 9.01 40.42 34.61
N HIS A 565 10.10 39.78 34.20
CA HIS A 565 10.23 39.25 32.84
C HIS A 565 10.16 37.72 32.76
N ARG A 566 10.46 37.00 33.86
CA ARG A 566 10.48 35.53 33.92
C ARG A 566 9.82 34.99 35.18
N VAL A 567 9.18 33.82 35.05
CA VAL A 567 8.62 33.07 36.19
C VAL A 567 9.66 32.78 37.27
N ALA A 568 10.91 32.51 36.88
CA ALA A 568 12.00 32.23 37.82
C ALA A 568 12.28 33.36 38.83
N GLU A 569 11.94 34.62 38.50
CA GLU A 569 12.13 35.78 39.40
C GLU A 569 11.16 35.75 40.61
N LEU A 570 10.06 35.00 40.49
CA LEU A 570 9.05 34.74 41.52
C LEU A 570 9.35 33.49 42.38
N ILE A 571 10.42 32.76 42.06
CA ILE A 571 10.86 31.57 42.80
C ILE A 571 12.12 31.97 43.59
N ASN A 572 12.20 31.57 44.85
CA ASN A 572 13.41 31.74 45.64
C ASN A 572 14.47 30.72 45.12
N PRO A 573 15.66 31.19 44.69
CA PRO A 573 16.66 30.32 44.05
C PRO A 573 17.32 29.33 45.01
N ASP A 574 17.34 29.63 46.31
CA ASP A 574 18.00 28.82 47.34
C ASP A 574 17.07 27.75 47.92
N THR A 575 15.76 28.04 48.00
CA THR A 575 14.76 27.12 48.58
C THR A 575 13.89 26.39 47.56
N PHE A 576 13.93 26.80 46.29
CA PHE A 576 13.04 26.32 45.21
C PHE A 576 11.53 26.45 45.53
N GLN A 577 11.18 27.34 46.47
CA GLN A 577 9.80 27.65 46.82
C GLN A 577 9.36 29.00 46.22
N TRP A 578 8.06 29.18 46.10
CA TRP A 578 7.46 30.44 45.70
C TRP A 578 7.82 31.58 46.66
N ASP A 579 8.31 32.70 46.13
CA ASP A 579 8.59 33.91 46.88
C ASP A 579 7.27 34.58 47.30
N ARG A 580 6.78 34.21 48.50
CA ARG A 580 5.51 34.69 49.07
C ARG A 580 5.46 36.21 49.16
N GLY A 581 6.60 36.86 49.42
CA GLY A 581 6.71 38.32 49.49
C GLY A 581 6.38 38.92 48.12
N LYS A 582 7.17 38.57 47.10
CA LYS A 582 6.94 39.05 45.73
C LYS A 582 5.52 38.72 45.25
N ILE A 583 5.08 37.48 45.36
CA ILE A 583 3.76 37.05 44.84
C ILE A 583 2.60 37.83 45.47
N SER A 584 2.66 38.12 46.77
CA SER A 584 1.64 38.93 47.45
C SER A 584 1.74 40.43 47.08
N THR A 585 2.91 40.91 46.66
CA THR A 585 3.12 42.28 46.18
C THR A 585 2.73 42.48 44.72
N PHE A 586 2.86 41.48 43.85
CA PHE A 586 2.60 41.61 42.40
C PHE A 586 1.18 41.23 41.94
N PHE A 587 0.46 40.43 42.72
CA PHE A 587 -0.87 39.91 42.34
C PHE A 587 -1.92 40.21 43.41
N ASP A 588 -3.20 40.23 43.02
CA ASP A 588 -4.29 40.32 44.01
C ASP A 588 -4.35 39.09 44.92
N CYS A 589 -5.04 39.20 46.06
CA CYS A 589 -5.04 38.14 47.08
C CYS A 589 -5.61 36.79 46.58
N ILE A 590 -6.54 36.82 45.63
CA ILE A 590 -7.16 35.63 45.01
C ILE A 590 -6.16 34.94 44.08
N THR A 591 -5.47 35.72 43.24
CA THR A 591 -4.44 35.23 42.31
C THR A 591 -3.21 34.75 43.08
N ALA A 592 -2.73 35.52 44.06
CA ALA A 592 -1.61 35.14 44.92
C ALA A 592 -1.87 33.82 45.64
N SER A 593 -3.05 33.64 46.25
CA SER A 593 -3.43 32.37 46.88
C SER A 593 -3.42 31.19 45.90
N LYS A 594 -3.91 31.38 44.67
CA LYS A 594 -3.86 30.35 43.63
C LYS A 594 -2.44 30.02 43.17
N ILE A 595 -1.54 31.00 43.08
CA ILE A 595 -0.13 30.77 42.77
C ILE A 595 0.54 30.00 43.91
N LEU A 596 0.33 30.39 45.17
CA LEU A 596 0.99 29.76 46.32
C LEU A 596 0.56 28.32 46.59
N ASN A 597 -0.63 27.90 46.11
CA ASN A 597 -1.08 26.51 46.16
C ASN A 597 -0.46 25.60 45.07
N ILE A 598 0.32 26.17 44.16
CA ILE A 598 1.06 25.41 43.15
C ILE A 598 2.30 24.80 43.79
N HIS A 599 2.45 23.49 43.65
CA HIS A 599 3.64 22.78 44.11
C HIS A 599 4.76 22.93 43.08
N LEU A 600 5.91 23.46 43.50
CA LEU A 600 7.13 23.52 42.69
C LEU A 600 7.93 22.22 42.78
N SER A 601 8.73 21.95 41.75
CA SER A 601 9.74 20.89 41.80
C SER A 601 10.83 21.24 42.82
N PRO A 602 11.22 20.32 43.73
CA PRO A 602 12.35 20.53 44.63
C PRO A 602 13.72 20.44 43.91
N THR A 603 13.73 20.23 42.60
CA THR A 603 14.93 20.24 41.76
C THR A 603 14.75 21.15 40.55
N SER A 604 15.78 21.91 40.22
CA SER A 604 15.83 22.71 38.99
C SER A 604 15.79 21.81 37.76
N GLN A 605 14.88 22.08 36.83
CA GLN A 605 14.80 21.40 35.53
C GLN A 605 14.86 22.44 34.41
N LEU A 606 15.43 22.04 33.28
CA LEU A 606 15.47 22.87 32.07
C LEU A 606 14.05 23.06 31.48
N ASP A 607 13.75 24.28 31.06
CA ASP A 607 12.51 24.61 30.33
C ASP A 607 12.37 23.74 29.07
N LYS A 608 11.17 23.23 28.82
CA LYS A 608 10.83 22.43 27.64
C LYS A 608 9.48 22.85 27.08
N LEU A 609 9.30 22.72 25.76
CA LEU A 609 8.01 23.00 25.10
C LEU A 609 7.11 21.77 25.21
N CYS A 610 5.84 21.96 25.61
CA CYS A 610 4.86 20.88 25.73
C CYS A 610 3.56 21.17 24.96
N TRP A 611 2.95 20.12 24.43
CA TRP A 611 1.64 20.15 23.77
C TRP A 611 0.51 19.96 24.79
N VAL A 612 -0.04 21.07 25.27
CA VAL A 612 -1.05 21.14 26.35
C VAL A 612 -2.27 20.20 26.20
N PRO A 613 -2.84 19.97 24.99
CA PRO A 613 -3.95 19.03 24.80
C PRO A 613 -3.63 17.54 25.00
N ASN A 614 -2.38 17.17 25.23
CA ASN A 614 -1.97 15.78 25.48
C ASN A 614 -1.24 15.70 26.84
N SER A 615 -1.68 14.80 27.72
CA SER A 615 -1.21 14.74 29.11
C SER A 615 0.26 14.34 29.28
N ASN A 616 0.88 13.77 28.23
CA ASN A 616 2.31 13.49 28.19
C ASN A 616 3.14 14.66 27.60
N GLY A 617 2.52 15.78 27.23
CA GLY A 617 3.17 16.94 26.64
C GLY A 617 3.64 16.77 25.19
N ILE A 618 3.34 15.65 24.52
CA ILE A 618 3.83 15.38 23.15
C ILE A 618 2.78 15.78 22.10
N LEU A 619 3.20 16.59 21.14
CA LEU A 619 2.41 16.91 19.95
C LEU A 619 2.21 15.65 19.09
N SER A 620 0.95 15.34 18.76
CA SER A 620 0.64 14.28 17.80
C SER A 620 -0.28 14.83 16.71
N VAL A 621 -0.17 14.29 15.49
CA VAL A 621 -1.06 14.68 14.38
C VAL A 621 -2.53 14.46 14.75
N LYS A 622 -2.84 13.42 15.53
CA LYS A 622 -4.19 13.13 16.02
C LYS A 622 -4.70 14.18 17.00
N SER A 623 -3.89 14.58 17.99
CA SER A 623 -4.29 15.61 18.96
C SER A 623 -4.38 16.99 18.33
N ALA A 624 -3.45 17.36 17.45
CA ALA A 624 -3.51 18.59 16.66
C ALA A 624 -4.74 18.65 15.75
N TYR A 625 -5.04 17.56 15.04
CA TYR A 625 -6.24 17.44 14.20
C TYR A 625 -7.51 17.57 15.04
N LEU A 626 -7.63 16.87 16.18
CA LEU A 626 -8.83 16.96 17.02
C LEU A 626 -9.02 18.36 17.63
N THR A 627 -7.95 19.08 17.97
CA THR A 627 -8.03 20.50 18.38
C THR A 627 -8.54 21.37 17.22
N ASP A 628 -7.93 21.28 16.03
CA ASP A 628 -8.37 22.02 14.83
C ASP A 628 -9.81 21.68 14.40
N GLN A 629 -10.25 20.44 14.54
CA GLN A 629 -11.62 20.03 14.22
C GLN A 629 -12.64 20.61 15.22
N ASN A 630 -12.31 20.68 16.52
CA ASN A 630 -13.21 21.27 17.52
C ASN A 630 -13.45 22.78 17.27
N GLU A 631 -12.46 23.49 16.72
CA GLU A 631 -12.63 24.90 16.31
C GLU A 631 -13.40 25.04 14.98
N ARG A 632 -13.17 24.14 14.02
CA ARG A 632 -13.84 24.16 12.70
C ARG A 632 -15.29 23.73 12.74
N PHE A 633 -15.62 22.83 13.66
CA PHE A 633 -16.95 22.26 13.84
C PHE A 633 -17.40 22.51 15.28
N ILE A 634 -17.88 23.73 15.52
CA ILE A 634 -18.37 24.21 16.82
C ILE A 634 -19.52 23.33 17.35
N SER A 635 -20.32 22.75 16.46
CA SER A 635 -21.35 21.76 16.80
C SER A 635 -20.85 20.32 16.58
N SER A 636 -21.37 19.38 17.38
CA SER A 636 -21.06 17.94 17.26
C SER A 636 -21.73 17.27 16.03
N GLY A 637 -21.89 18.01 14.94
CA GLY A 637 -22.74 17.67 13.80
C GLY A 637 -24.24 17.90 14.06
N PRO A 638 -25.10 17.60 13.06
CA PRO A 638 -26.55 17.81 13.14
C PRO A 638 -27.31 16.82 14.05
N LEU A 639 -26.61 15.87 14.69
CA LEU A 639 -27.19 15.00 15.72
C LEU A 639 -26.41 15.14 17.03
N ALA A 640 -27.09 14.85 18.14
CA ALA A 640 -26.46 14.77 19.45
C ALA A 640 -25.36 13.69 19.48
N LYS A 641 -24.33 13.89 20.32
CA LYS A 641 -23.23 12.93 20.53
C LYS A 641 -23.71 11.53 20.99
N SER A 642 -24.86 11.45 21.66
CA SER A 642 -25.55 10.20 21.99
C SER A 642 -26.01 9.44 20.74
N ASP A 643 -26.57 10.16 19.77
CA ASP A 643 -27.26 9.58 18.62
C ASP A 643 -26.25 9.07 17.59
N TRP A 644 -25.12 9.76 17.42
CA TRP A 644 -23.98 9.21 16.68
C TRP A 644 -23.48 7.90 17.28
N LYS A 645 -23.40 7.79 18.61
CA LYS A 645 -23.00 6.56 19.31
C LYS A 645 -24.04 5.45 19.10
N ILE A 646 -25.34 5.79 19.02
CA ILE A 646 -26.42 4.85 18.73
C ILE A 646 -26.34 4.37 17.26
N LEU A 647 -26.23 5.27 16.28
CA LEU A 647 -26.11 4.94 14.85
C LEU A 647 -25.00 3.91 14.58
N TRP A 648 -23.79 4.16 15.10
CA TRP A 648 -22.67 3.27 14.87
C TRP A 648 -22.78 1.94 15.63
N LYS A 649 -23.48 1.92 16.78
CA LYS A 649 -23.79 0.69 17.54
C LYS A 649 -25.04 -0.06 17.07
N ALA A 650 -25.91 0.54 16.25
CA ALA A 650 -27.17 -0.06 15.82
C ALA A 650 -26.96 -1.41 15.13
N LYS A 651 -27.88 -2.35 15.34
CA LYS A 651 -27.81 -3.72 14.76
C LYS A 651 -28.37 -3.77 13.33
N ILE A 652 -27.90 -2.85 12.49
CA ILE A 652 -28.28 -2.68 11.08
C ILE A 652 -27.04 -2.77 10.19
N SER A 653 -27.23 -2.99 8.88
CA SER A 653 -26.12 -3.17 7.93
C SER A 653 -25.21 -1.93 7.84
N PRO A 654 -23.90 -2.08 7.54
CA PRO A 654 -23.00 -0.92 7.34
C PRO A 654 -23.48 0.04 6.24
N ARG A 655 -24.14 -0.48 5.20
CA ARG A 655 -24.79 0.32 4.14
C ARG A 655 -25.89 1.21 4.71
N HIS A 656 -26.78 0.66 5.54
CA HIS A 656 -27.85 1.44 6.16
C HIS A 656 -27.30 2.49 7.13
N LYS A 657 -26.23 2.17 7.87
CA LYS A 657 -25.54 3.16 8.73
C LYS A 657 -24.98 4.33 7.92
N GLN A 658 -24.32 4.06 6.79
CA GLN A 658 -23.82 5.11 5.91
C GLN A 658 -24.95 5.91 5.26
N LEU A 659 -26.07 5.29 4.91
CA LEU A 659 -27.23 5.98 4.36
C LEU A 659 -27.84 6.95 5.40
N LEU A 660 -28.15 6.46 6.61
CA LEU A 660 -28.69 7.30 7.69
C LEU A 660 -27.71 8.42 8.08
N TRP A 661 -26.40 8.16 8.05
CA TRP A 661 -25.38 9.21 8.23
C TRP A 661 -25.47 10.30 7.13
N LYS A 662 -25.58 9.92 5.85
CA LYS A 662 -25.73 10.89 4.74
C LYS A 662 -27.06 11.65 4.79
N ILE A 663 -28.12 11.02 5.26
CA ILE A 663 -29.44 11.65 5.47
C ILE A 663 -29.36 12.68 6.61
N ALA A 664 -28.75 12.33 7.74
CA ALA A 664 -28.61 13.23 8.89
C ALA A 664 -27.78 14.48 8.59
N TRP A 665 -26.77 14.36 7.72
CA TRP A 665 -25.95 15.46 7.24
C TRP A 665 -26.56 16.27 6.08
N ASP A 666 -27.71 15.83 5.55
CA ASP A 666 -28.34 16.38 4.34
C ASP A 666 -27.36 16.56 3.16
N ILE A 667 -26.62 15.50 2.84
CA ILE A 667 -25.58 15.47 1.79
C ILE A 667 -25.90 14.48 0.65
N LEU A 668 -27.16 14.06 0.52
CA LEU A 668 -27.61 13.27 -0.62
C LEU A 668 -27.79 14.15 -1.87
N PRO A 669 -27.55 13.65 -3.09
CA PRO A 669 -27.71 14.41 -4.33
C PRO A 669 -29.20 14.52 -4.72
N THR A 670 -29.94 15.31 -3.95
CA THR A 670 -31.32 15.77 -4.21
C THR A 670 -31.30 17.00 -5.12
N LYS A 671 -32.37 17.30 -5.87
CA LYS A 671 -32.40 18.48 -6.75
C LYS A 671 -32.20 19.79 -5.99
N ALA A 672 -32.73 19.94 -4.77
CA ALA A 672 -32.50 21.13 -3.94
C ALA A 672 -30.98 21.37 -3.68
N ILE A 673 -30.24 20.32 -3.34
CA ILE A 673 -28.78 20.38 -3.08
C ILE A 673 -27.98 20.54 -4.39
N LEU A 674 -28.48 19.99 -5.50
CA LEU A 674 -27.84 20.10 -6.82
C LEU A 674 -28.02 21.48 -7.44
N VAL A 675 -29.20 22.11 -7.33
CA VAL A 675 -29.48 23.46 -7.86
C VAL A 675 -28.60 24.52 -7.19
N ALA A 676 -28.29 24.35 -5.91
CA ALA A 676 -27.32 25.19 -5.19
C ALA A 676 -25.86 25.07 -5.72
N ARG A 677 -25.58 24.18 -6.68
CA ARG A 677 -24.24 23.90 -7.22
C ARG A 677 -24.16 23.90 -8.76
N ILE A 678 -25.26 23.58 -9.43
CA ILE A 678 -25.39 23.48 -10.89
C ILE A 678 -26.74 24.11 -11.26
N PRO A 679 -26.79 25.16 -12.08
CA PRO A 679 -28.06 25.75 -12.52
C PRO A 679 -28.91 24.72 -13.28
N ALA A 680 -30.02 24.30 -12.68
CA ALA A 680 -31.02 23.45 -13.30
C ALA A 680 -32.41 24.09 -13.11
N SER A 681 -33.22 24.05 -14.16
CA SER A 681 -34.53 24.72 -14.19
C SER A 681 -35.67 23.93 -13.54
N ASP A 682 -35.41 22.69 -13.11
CA ASP A 682 -36.41 21.78 -12.55
C ASP A 682 -35.93 21.25 -11.18
N THR A 683 -36.58 21.70 -10.12
CA THR A 683 -36.39 21.24 -8.73
C THR A 683 -37.39 20.17 -8.30
N THR A 684 -38.35 19.79 -9.14
CA THR A 684 -39.48 18.92 -8.76
C THR A 684 -39.03 17.50 -8.39
N CYS A 685 -39.67 16.92 -7.37
CA CYS A 685 -39.37 15.59 -6.85
C CYS A 685 -39.65 14.48 -7.87
N HIS A 686 -38.67 13.65 -8.21
CA HIS A 686 -38.82 12.55 -9.19
C HIS A 686 -39.79 11.43 -8.78
N LEU A 687 -40.41 11.51 -7.61
CA LEU A 687 -41.42 10.56 -7.14
C LEU A 687 -42.85 11.09 -7.32
N CYS A 688 -43.12 12.37 -7.03
CA CYS A 688 -44.46 12.96 -7.11
C CYS A 688 -44.62 14.06 -8.16
N ASN A 689 -43.51 14.63 -8.67
CA ASN A 689 -43.44 15.79 -9.57
C ASN A 689 -44.18 17.06 -9.08
N ASP A 690 -44.47 17.17 -7.78
CA ASP A 690 -45.30 18.23 -7.19
C ASP A 690 -44.49 19.26 -6.37
N GLN A 691 -43.66 18.80 -5.44
CA GLN A 691 -42.86 19.65 -4.55
C GLN A 691 -41.37 19.64 -4.91
N GLU A 692 -40.60 20.58 -4.37
CA GLU A 692 -39.14 20.57 -4.44
C GLU A 692 -38.54 19.28 -3.83
N GLU A 693 -37.56 18.71 -4.52
CA GLU A 693 -36.85 17.53 -4.07
C GLU A 693 -35.78 17.87 -3.00
N SER A 694 -36.23 18.00 -1.76
CA SER A 694 -35.37 17.98 -0.56
C SER A 694 -35.29 16.57 0.05
N ALA A 695 -34.30 16.30 0.91
CA ALA A 695 -34.24 15.01 1.61
C ALA A 695 -35.42 14.83 2.58
N LEU A 696 -35.82 15.90 3.27
CA LEU A 696 -37.05 15.90 4.10
C LEU A 696 -38.26 15.51 3.25
N HIS A 697 -38.44 16.15 2.08
CA HIS A 697 -39.53 15.81 1.19
C HIS A 697 -39.49 14.33 0.74
N ILE A 698 -38.34 13.84 0.26
CA ILE A 698 -38.19 12.46 -0.22
C ILE A 698 -38.53 11.43 0.88
N PHE A 699 -38.04 11.62 2.11
CA PHE A 699 -38.14 10.57 3.14
C PHE A 699 -39.37 10.67 4.05
N THR A 700 -40.00 11.83 4.19
CA THR A 700 -41.15 12.00 5.11
C THR A 700 -42.40 12.56 4.45
N GLN A 701 -42.31 13.55 3.55
CA GLN A 701 -43.49 14.31 3.08
C GLN A 701 -44.08 13.85 1.73
N CYS A 702 -43.28 13.25 0.84
CA CYS A 702 -43.71 12.85 -0.49
C CYS A 702 -44.90 11.89 -0.43
N PRO A 703 -46.01 12.12 -1.17
CA PRO A 703 -47.20 11.26 -1.14
C PRO A 703 -46.90 9.77 -1.42
N ILE A 704 -45.99 9.50 -2.36
CA ILE A 704 -45.55 8.12 -2.65
C ILE A 704 -44.83 7.52 -1.44
N THR A 705 -43.91 8.26 -0.82
CA THR A 705 -43.23 7.83 0.41
C THR A 705 -44.17 7.65 1.59
N LEU A 706 -45.15 8.55 1.79
CA LEU A 706 -46.18 8.43 2.82
C LEU A 706 -46.96 7.11 2.66
N SER A 707 -47.35 6.77 1.43
CA SER A 707 -48.03 5.49 1.18
C SER A 707 -47.15 4.27 1.49
N ILE A 708 -45.83 4.33 1.30
CA ILE A 708 -44.89 3.27 1.71
C ILE A 708 -44.82 3.16 3.23
N TRP A 709 -44.79 4.26 3.97
CA TRP A 709 -44.80 4.24 5.43
C TRP A 709 -46.10 3.69 6.00
N LEU A 710 -47.24 4.10 5.45
CA LEU A 710 -48.58 3.68 5.87
C LEU A 710 -48.91 2.22 5.48
N THR A 711 -48.29 1.67 4.43
CA THR A 711 -48.44 0.27 4.03
C THR A 711 -47.36 -0.65 4.61
N SER A 712 -46.41 -0.10 5.38
CA SER A 712 -45.37 -0.89 6.03
C SER A 712 -45.93 -1.71 7.21
N PRO A 713 -45.22 -2.77 7.66
CA PRO A 713 -45.59 -3.54 8.86
C PRO A 713 -45.67 -2.73 10.15
N TRP A 714 -45.18 -1.49 10.16
CA TRP A 714 -45.30 -0.55 11.28
C TRP A 714 -45.82 0.79 10.75
N PRO A 715 -47.14 0.92 10.51
CA PRO A 715 -47.70 2.10 9.87
C PRO A 715 -47.44 3.35 10.71
N ILE A 716 -46.77 4.33 10.10
CA ILE A 716 -46.54 5.65 10.68
C ILE A 716 -46.87 6.73 9.66
N HIS A 717 -47.20 7.92 10.14
CA HIS A 717 -47.43 9.10 9.31
C HIS A 717 -46.37 10.17 9.65
N PRO A 718 -45.19 10.18 8.98
CA PRO A 718 -44.06 11.06 9.32
C PRO A 718 -44.44 12.54 9.53
N ASN A 719 -45.35 13.11 8.74
CA ASN A 719 -45.79 14.51 8.89
C ASN A 719 -46.56 14.82 10.19
N ARG A 720 -46.94 13.81 11.00
CA ARG A 720 -47.53 14.00 12.33
C ARG A 720 -46.49 13.98 13.46
N LEU A 721 -45.23 13.73 13.14
CA LEU A 721 -44.12 13.81 14.09
C LEU A 721 -43.60 15.28 14.12
N PRO A 722 -43.14 15.78 15.28
CA PRO A 722 -42.62 17.14 15.42
C PRO A 722 -41.20 17.26 14.85
N LEU A 723 -41.09 17.15 13.52
CA LEU A 723 -39.82 17.16 12.79
C LEU A 723 -39.60 18.54 12.16
N SER A 724 -38.58 19.26 12.60
CA SER A 724 -38.17 20.55 12.01
C SER A 724 -37.15 20.36 10.88
N SER A 725 -36.45 19.22 10.88
CA SER A 725 -35.33 18.93 9.99
C SER A 725 -35.23 17.45 9.62
N ILE A 726 -34.46 17.14 8.56
CA ILE A 726 -34.13 15.75 8.21
C ILE A 726 -33.22 15.07 9.26
N SER A 727 -32.48 15.85 10.05
CA SER A 727 -31.75 15.37 11.23
C SER A 727 -32.67 14.89 12.34
N ASP A 728 -33.78 15.60 12.62
CA ASP A 728 -34.77 15.15 13.62
C ASP A 728 -35.36 13.81 13.22
N TRP A 729 -35.63 13.63 11.93
CA TRP A 729 -36.10 12.35 11.37
C TRP A 729 -35.10 11.21 11.64
N VAL A 730 -33.79 11.44 11.46
CA VAL A 730 -32.78 10.42 11.79
C VAL A 730 -32.66 10.21 13.30
N SER A 731 -32.76 11.25 14.14
CA SER A 731 -32.80 11.08 15.60
C SER A 731 -33.99 10.24 16.04
N PHE A 732 -35.18 10.44 15.44
CA PHE A 732 -36.38 9.62 15.63
C PHE A 732 -36.14 8.16 15.20
N VAL A 733 -35.59 7.91 14.01
CA VAL A 733 -35.28 6.55 13.52
C VAL A 733 -34.28 5.82 14.44
N LEU A 734 -33.36 6.54 15.08
CA LEU A 734 -32.36 5.99 16.01
C LEU A 734 -32.87 5.84 17.45
N ASN A 735 -33.82 6.67 17.87
CA ASN A 735 -34.37 6.70 19.23
C ASN A 735 -35.90 6.51 19.28
N PRO A 736 -36.52 5.57 18.52
CA PRO A 736 -37.98 5.54 18.37
C PRO A 736 -38.71 5.32 19.70
N GLY A 737 -38.09 4.61 20.66
CA GLY A 737 -38.63 4.45 22.02
C GLY A 737 -38.87 5.76 22.77
N LYS A 738 -38.12 6.84 22.51
CA LYS A 738 -38.35 8.16 23.13
C LYS A 738 -39.63 8.85 22.61
N PHE A 739 -40.06 8.52 21.40
CA PHE A 739 -41.16 9.20 20.71
C PHE A 739 -42.42 8.34 20.61
N LEU A 740 -42.28 7.01 20.64
CA LEU A 740 -43.34 6.02 20.46
C LEU A 740 -43.55 5.11 21.69
N ASN A 741 -42.83 5.35 22.80
CA ASN A 741 -42.89 4.57 24.05
C ASN A 741 -42.68 3.05 23.87
N LEU A 742 -41.78 2.66 22.96
CA LEU A 742 -41.50 1.26 22.62
C LEU A 742 -40.46 0.62 23.55
N GLN A 743 -40.60 -0.68 23.78
CA GLN A 743 -39.56 -1.47 24.47
C GLN A 743 -38.28 -1.54 23.64
N LEU A 744 -37.14 -1.84 24.27
CA LEU A 744 -35.82 -1.81 23.62
C LEU A 744 -35.72 -2.71 22.37
N GLN A 745 -36.35 -3.88 22.38
CA GLN A 745 -36.32 -4.84 21.27
C GLN A 745 -37.25 -4.42 20.11
N GLU A 746 -38.38 -3.80 20.44
CA GLU A 746 -39.31 -3.20 19.48
C GLU A 746 -38.67 -1.97 18.82
N ALA A 747 -38.07 -1.08 19.61
CA ALA A 747 -37.32 0.08 19.14
C ALA A 747 -36.19 -0.33 18.17
N GLN A 748 -35.41 -1.36 18.50
CA GLN A 748 -34.36 -1.89 17.61
C GLN A 748 -34.93 -2.50 16.32
N SER A 749 -36.10 -3.16 16.40
CA SER A 749 -36.81 -3.69 15.23
C SER A 749 -37.35 -2.57 14.34
N PHE A 750 -37.89 -1.50 14.93
CA PHE A 750 -38.33 -0.30 14.22
C PHE A 750 -37.17 0.40 13.52
N THR A 751 -36.03 0.64 14.20
CA THR A 751 -34.83 1.22 13.58
C THR A 751 -34.35 0.40 12.39
N LEU A 752 -34.41 -0.94 12.47
CA LEU A 752 -34.09 -1.82 11.35
C LEU A 752 -35.08 -1.62 10.19
N LEU A 753 -36.39 -1.71 10.44
CA LEU A 753 -37.44 -1.55 9.43
C LEU A 753 -37.36 -0.18 8.75
N ALA A 754 -37.28 0.90 9.53
CA ALA A 754 -37.16 2.26 9.01
C ALA A 754 -35.89 2.46 8.17
N SER A 755 -34.77 1.83 8.56
CA SER A 755 -33.53 1.87 7.77
C SER A 755 -33.65 1.15 6.41
N VAL A 756 -34.41 0.05 6.35
CA VAL A 756 -34.73 -0.68 5.10
C VAL A 756 -35.64 0.17 4.22
N ILE A 757 -36.69 0.77 4.78
CA ILE A 757 -37.61 1.65 4.06
C ILE A 757 -36.86 2.84 3.43
N CYS A 758 -35.95 3.48 4.18
CA CYS A 758 -35.10 4.56 3.63
C CYS A 758 -34.22 4.09 2.45
N ASP A 759 -33.60 2.91 2.52
CA ASP A 759 -32.80 2.38 1.39
C ASP A 759 -33.66 2.10 0.16
N GLN A 760 -34.89 1.60 0.35
CA GLN A 760 -35.83 1.34 -0.74
C GLN A 760 -36.40 2.61 -1.38
N ILE A 761 -36.79 3.62 -0.59
CA ILE A 761 -37.22 4.94 -1.11
C ILE A 761 -36.09 5.55 -1.97
N TRP A 762 -34.86 5.56 -1.44
CA TRP A 762 -33.70 6.11 -2.15
C TRP A 762 -33.37 5.31 -3.42
N PHE A 763 -33.47 3.98 -3.38
CA PHE A 763 -33.29 3.13 -4.55
C PHE A 763 -34.35 3.41 -5.63
N HIS A 764 -35.62 3.50 -5.24
CA HIS A 764 -36.73 3.71 -6.18
C HIS A 764 -36.65 5.09 -6.87
N ARG A 765 -36.36 6.17 -6.12
CA ARG A 765 -36.10 7.51 -6.70
C ARG A 765 -34.97 7.47 -7.72
N ASN A 766 -33.87 6.77 -7.41
CA ASN A 766 -32.73 6.64 -8.32
C ASN A 766 -33.01 5.73 -9.54
N LYS A 767 -34.04 4.88 -9.48
CA LYS A 767 -34.55 4.14 -10.64
C LYS A 767 -35.33 5.06 -11.56
N MET A 768 -36.26 5.87 -11.02
CA MET A 768 -37.05 6.84 -11.80
C MET A 768 -36.17 7.84 -12.56
N LEU A 769 -35.10 8.33 -11.91
CA LEU A 769 -34.06 9.16 -12.54
C LEU A 769 -33.45 8.57 -13.81
N LYS A 770 -33.32 7.23 -13.90
CA LYS A 770 -32.70 6.54 -15.04
C LYS A 770 -33.69 6.17 -16.14
N SER A 771 -34.98 6.12 -15.82
CA SER A 771 -36.02 5.73 -16.78
C SER A 771 -36.27 6.80 -17.85
N GLY A 772 -36.08 8.07 -17.51
CA GLY A 772 -36.63 9.20 -18.27
C GLY A 772 -38.14 9.31 -18.04
N GLN A 773 -38.64 10.50 -17.67
CA GLN A 773 -40.06 10.67 -17.36
C GLN A 773 -40.95 10.42 -18.58
N SER A 774 -41.96 9.55 -18.42
CA SER A 774 -43.26 9.71 -19.08
C SER A 774 -44.36 8.97 -18.30
N SER A 775 -45.54 9.61 -18.20
CA SER A 775 -46.80 9.12 -17.65
C SER A 775 -46.92 8.79 -16.14
N SER A 776 -47.73 9.60 -15.45
CA SER A 776 -48.34 9.41 -14.10
C SER A 776 -47.42 9.29 -12.88
N PRO A 777 -47.85 9.75 -11.68
CA PRO A 777 -47.15 9.43 -10.44
C PRO A 777 -47.25 7.91 -10.22
N PRO A 778 -46.13 7.17 -10.13
CA PRO A 778 -46.19 5.74 -9.93
C PRO A 778 -46.75 5.48 -8.53
N THR A 779 -47.89 4.80 -8.45
CA THR A 779 -48.25 4.07 -7.24
C THR A 779 -47.04 3.21 -6.84
N PRO A 780 -46.74 3.06 -5.53
CA PRO A 780 -45.68 2.16 -5.10
C PRO A 780 -45.87 0.81 -5.79
N PRO A 781 -44.81 0.18 -6.34
CA PRO A 781 -44.94 -1.12 -6.97
C PRO A 781 -45.73 -2.06 -6.05
N PRO A 782 -46.74 -2.80 -6.54
CA PRO A 782 -47.61 -3.62 -5.67
C PRO A 782 -46.85 -4.61 -4.77
N LEU A 783 -45.62 -4.95 -5.16
CA LEU A 783 -44.72 -5.85 -4.44
C LEU A 783 -43.75 -5.13 -3.48
N LEU A 784 -43.65 -3.80 -3.48
CA LEU A 784 -42.65 -3.05 -2.71
C LEU A 784 -42.81 -3.26 -1.19
N ALA A 785 -44.05 -3.29 -0.70
CA ALA A 785 -44.33 -3.61 0.70
C ALA A 785 -43.86 -5.05 1.06
N GLN A 786 -44.03 -5.99 0.14
CA GLN A 786 -43.55 -7.38 0.29
C GLN A 786 -42.02 -7.45 0.25
N GLU A 787 -41.35 -6.69 -0.63
CA GLU A 787 -39.89 -6.60 -0.71
C GLU A 787 -39.28 -5.98 0.57
N ILE A 788 -39.87 -4.89 1.07
CA ILE A 788 -39.50 -4.26 2.35
C ILE A 788 -39.65 -5.26 3.50
N HIS A 789 -40.80 -5.92 3.61
CA HIS A 789 -41.07 -6.90 4.66
C HIS A 789 -40.11 -8.09 4.59
N LYS A 790 -39.86 -8.63 3.40
CA LYS A 790 -38.90 -9.72 3.16
C LYS A 790 -37.47 -9.34 3.54
N SER A 791 -37.03 -8.13 3.16
CA SER A 791 -35.70 -7.60 3.52
C SER A 791 -35.55 -7.38 5.03
N PHE A 792 -36.60 -6.85 5.68
CA PHE A 792 -36.67 -6.71 7.14
C PHE A 792 -36.56 -8.07 7.84
N LEU A 793 -37.37 -9.07 7.44
CA LEU A 793 -37.34 -10.42 8.03
C LEU A 793 -35.96 -11.07 7.88
N PHE A 794 -35.32 -10.98 6.71
CA PHE A 794 -33.98 -11.53 6.51
C PHE A 794 -32.93 -10.91 7.44
N HIS A 795 -33.00 -9.60 7.69
CA HIS A 795 -32.08 -8.94 8.63
C HIS A 795 -32.41 -9.28 10.09
N LYS A 796 -33.70 -9.40 10.45
CA LYS A 796 -34.14 -9.80 11.80
C LYS A 796 -33.64 -11.21 12.15
N GLN A 797 -33.87 -12.18 11.27
CA GLN A 797 -33.39 -13.57 11.42
C GLN A 797 -31.86 -13.65 11.57
N ALA A 798 -31.11 -12.86 10.80
CA ALA A 798 -29.65 -12.83 10.88
C ALA A 798 -29.13 -12.28 12.23
N TRP A 799 -29.84 -11.31 12.82
CA TRP A 799 -29.55 -10.80 14.17
C TRP A 799 -29.95 -11.82 15.25
N GLU A 800 -31.13 -12.44 15.16
CA GLU A 800 -31.57 -13.48 16.10
C GLU A 800 -30.55 -14.64 16.17
N PHE A 801 -30.13 -15.17 15.01
CA PHE A 801 -29.07 -16.18 14.91
C PHE A 801 -27.75 -15.74 15.53
N SER A 802 -27.33 -14.48 15.29
CA SER A 802 -26.10 -13.91 15.87
C SER A 802 -26.19 -13.67 17.39
N SER A 803 -27.41 -13.65 17.95
CA SER A 803 -27.64 -13.48 19.39
C SER A 803 -27.70 -14.83 20.12
N GLN A 804 -28.20 -15.87 19.45
CA GLN A 804 -28.22 -17.25 19.95
C GLN A 804 -26.84 -17.92 19.85
N HIS A 805 -26.01 -17.51 18.89
CA HIS A 805 -24.62 -17.94 18.75
C HIS A 805 -23.67 -16.76 18.97
N PRO A 806 -23.45 -16.32 20.23
CA PRO A 806 -22.48 -15.28 20.53
C PRO A 806 -21.11 -15.71 20.04
N THR A 807 -20.56 -14.99 19.07
CA THR A 807 -19.17 -15.16 18.64
C THR A 807 -18.26 -14.92 19.84
N LEU A 808 -17.39 -15.88 20.15
CA LEU A 808 -16.38 -15.77 21.20
C LEU A 808 -15.66 -14.41 21.12
N PRO A 809 -15.42 -13.70 22.24
CA PRO A 809 -14.91 -12.33 22.20
C PRO A 809 -13.52 -12.25 21.57
N THR A 810 -13.44 -11.64 20.39
CA THR A 810 -12.16 -11.18 19.87
C THR A 810 -11.73 -9.93 20.65
N HIS A 811 -10.62 -10.04 21.37
CA HIS A 811 -9.97 -9.06 22.27
C HIS A 811 -10.47 -8.98 23.73
N ASN A 812 -9.84 -9.77 24.60
CA ASN A 812 -9.61 -9.38 25.99
C ASN A 812 -8.40 -8.42 26.07
N PRO A 813 -8.35 -7.50 27.06
CA PRO A 813 -7.14 -6.73 27.35
C PRO A 813 -6.03 -7.66 27.86
N TRP A 814 -4.77 -7.25 27.67
CA TRP A 814 -3.63 -8.09 28.02
C TRP A 814 -3.46 -8.26 29.54
N SER A 815 -3.51 -9.50 29.99
CA SER A 815 -3.12 -9.95 31.34
C SER A 815 -1.91 -10.90 31.27
N PRO A 816 -1.03 -10.93 32.30
CA PRO A 816 0.04 -11.90 32.41
C PRO A 816 -0.50 -13.35 32.53
N PRO A 817 0.32 -14.36 32.17
CA PRO A 817 -0.05 -15.77 32.25
C PRO A 817 -0.14 -16.28 33.70
N PRO A 818 -0.77 -17.44 33.94
CA PRO A 818 -0.66 -18.15 35.22
C PRO A 818 0.79 -18.54 35.55
N PRO A 819 1.13 -18.80 36.84
CA PRO A 819 2.44 -19.32 37.23
C PRO A 819 2.82 -20.59 36.46
N GLY A 820 4.11 -20.71 36.13
CA GLY A 820 4.63 -21.78 35.25
C GLY A 820 4.40 -21.57 33.76
N TRP A 821 3.49 -20.68 33.35
CA TRP A 821 3.24 -20.38 31.94
C TRP A 821 3.84 -19.03 31.52
N LEU A 822 4.16 -18.94 30.22
CA LEU A 822 4.68 -17.74 29.56
C LEU A 822 3.67 -17.23 28.53
N LYS A 823 3.61 -15.91 28.32
CA LYS A 823 2.68 -15.29 27.38
C LYS A 823 3.38 -14.43 26.34
N ILE A 824 3.03 -14.63 25.08
CA ILE A 824 3.76 -14.03 23.96
C ILE A 824 2.80 -13.25 23.06
N ASN A 825 3.13 -11.99 22.82
CA ASN A 825 2.29 -11.07 22.05
C ASN A 825 3.09 -10.44 20.94
N PHE A 826 2.43 -10.23 19.82
CA PHE A 826 3.08 -9.93 18.56
C PHE A 826 2.22 -9.00 17.72
N ASP A 827 2.87 -8.24 16.85
CA ASP A 827 2.23 -7.27 15.96
C ASP A 827 3.12 -6.98 14.73
N ALA A 828 2.55 -6.36 13.70
CA ALA A 828 3.24 -6.08 12.44
C ALA A 828 2.88 -4.72 11.81
N ALA A 829 3.89 -3.91 11.47
CA ALA A 829 3.70 -2.58 10.90
C ALA A 829 4.15 -2.49 9.43
N VAL A 830 3.20 -2.24 8.51
CA VAL A 830 3.45 -2.10 7.07
C VAL A 830 3.85 -0.68 6.67
N ARG A 831 4.90 -0.57 5.85
CA ARG A 831 5.39 0.62 5.14
C ARG A 831 5.50 0.28 3.64
N PRO A 832 5.64 1.27 2.73
CA PRO A 832 5.63 1.02 1.29
C PRO A 832 6.61 -0.05 0.82
N ASN A 833 7.79 -0.10 1.44
CA ASN A 833 8.89 -1.01 1.08
C ASN A 833 9.41 -1.81 2.29
N ASN A 834 8.66 -1.92 3.40
CA ASN A 834 9.03 -2.80 4.53
C ASN A 834 7.81 -3.21 5.39
N VAL A 835 7.85 -4.37 6.05
CA VAL A 835 6.91 -4.78 7.11
C VAL A 835 7.69 -5.18 8.36
N PHE A 836 7.52 -4.46 9.47
CA PHE A 836 8.25 -4.69 10.72
C PHE A 836 7.42 -5.59 11.63
N LEU A 837 7.94 -6.78 11.97
CA LEU A 837 7.34 -7.74 12.89
C LEU A 837 7.96 -7.61 14.29
N ALA A 838 7.16 -7.76 15.34
CA ALA A 838 7.66 -7.85 16.71
C ALA A 838 6.94 -8.94 17.50
N ALA A 839 7.64 -9.55 18.46
CA ALA A 839 7.11 -10.52 19.41
C ALA A 839 7.76 -10.31 20.79
N VAL A 840 6.98 -10.34 21.87
CA VAL A 840 7.46 -10.14 23.24
C VAL A 840 6.88 -11.20 24.17
N CYS A 841 7.75 -11.95 24.83
CA CYS A 841 7.42 -12.97 25.81
C CYS A 841 7.53 -12.43 27.25
N ARG A 842 6.53 -12.72 28.08
CA ARG A 842 6.47 -12.32 29.49
C ARG A 842 6.10 -13.50 30.38
N ASN A 843 6.63 -13.52 31.59
CA ASN A 843 6.26 -14.50 32.61
C ASN A 843 5.03 -14.06 33.43
N HIS A 844 4.61 -14.89 34.36
CA HIS A 844 3.44 -14.67 35.23
C HIS A 844 3.49 -13.41 36.11
N LEU A 845 4.68 -12.82 36.31
CA LEU A 845 4.84 -11.51 36.98
C LEU A 845 4.76 -10.32 36.01
N GLY A 846 4.45 -10.57 34.73
CA GLY A 846 4.38 -9.58 33.66
C GLY A 846 5.74 -9.05 33.18
N LYS A 847 6.85 -9.53 33.74
CA LYS A 847 8.20 -9.13 33.32
C LYS A 847 8.53 -9.76 31.97
N ILE A 848 9.12 -8.96 31.08
CA ILE A 848 9.65 -9.44 29.80
C ILE A 848 10.80 -10.39 30.11
N THR A 849 10.67 -11.64 29.69
CA THR A 849 11.76 -12.62 29.74
C THR A 849 12.55 -12.58 28.44
N HIS A 850 11.85 -12.44 27.30
CA HIS A 850 12.46 -12.36 25.98
C HIS A 850 11.68 -11.41 25.07
N ALA A 851 12.37 -10.75 24.15
CA ALA A 851 11.77 -9.90 23.14
C ALA A 851 12.53 -10.07 21.82
N TRP A 852 11.78 -10.12 20.73
CA TRP A 852 12.30 -10.40 19.40
C TRP A 852 11.63 -9.46 18.39
N ASN A 853 12.37 -9.05 17.37
CA ASN A 853 11.82 -8.31 16.24
C ASN A 853 12.43 -8.84 14.94
N HIS A 854 11.73 -8.61 13.84
CA HIS A 854 12.20 -8.95 12.51
C HIS A 854 11.61 -7.96 11.49
N VAL A 855 12.20 -7.87 10.30
CA VAL A 855 11.80 -6.89 9.28
C VAL A 855 11.83 -7.55 7.92
N GLU A 856 10.72 -7.36 7.20
CA GLU A 856 10.48 -7.74 5.82
C GLU A 856 10.51 -6.50 4.91
N VAL A 857 10.59 -6.69 3.59
CA VAL A 857 10.55 -5.67 2.55
C VAL A 857 9.14 -5.49 1.96
N HIS A 858 8.27 -6.51 1.91
CA HIS A 858 6.96 -6.28 1.28
C HIS A 858 5.81 -7.23 1.63
N GLY A 859 4.71 -6.65 2.10
CA GLY A 859 3.37 -7.19 1.88
C GLY A 859 2.26 -6.45 2.64
N GLU A 860 1.02 -6.87 2.40
CA GLU A 860 -0.18 -6.16 2.83
C GLU A 860 -0.51 -6.36 4.32
N ALA A 861 -1.36 -5.52 4.92
CA ALA A 861 -1.63 -5.55 6.37
C ALA A 861 -2.08 -6.92 6.91
N LEU A 862 -2.90 -7.67 6.16
CA LEU A 862 -3.36 -9.00 6.56
C LEU A 862 -2.27 -10.09 6.44
N TRP A 863 -1.26 -9.85 5.59
CA TRP A 863 -0.05 -10.67 5.47
C TRP A 863 0.85 -10.35 6.68
N ALA A 864 1.05 -9.08 7.00
CA ALA A 864 1.84 -8.61 8.13
C ALA A 864 1.49 -9.30 9.48
N GLU A 865 0.26 -9.14 9.97
CA GLU A 865 -0.12 -9.57 11.34
C GLU A 865 0.07 -11.07 11.57
N ALA A 866 -0.35 -11.92 10.63
CA ALA A 866 -0.30 -13.35 10.82
C ALA A 866 1.12 -13.95 10.65
N LYS A 867 2.15 -13.16 10.30
CA LYS A 867 3.56 -13.59 10.46
C LYS A 867 4.17 -13.22 11.78
N ALA A 868 3.84 -12.06 12.33
CA ALA A 868 4.24 -11.74 13.68
C ALA A 868 3.82 -12.87 14.64
N GLY A 869 2.67 -13.51 14.39
CA GLY A 869 2.21 -14.70 15.12
C GLY A 869 3.08 -15.95 14.95
N LEU A 870 3.48 -16.28 13.72
CA LEU A 870 4.36 -17.44 13.50
C LEU A 870 5.79 -17.17 14.04
N PHE A 871 6.30 -15.94 13.87
CA PHE A 871 7.57 -15.49 14.44
C PHE A 871 7.57 -15.63 15.98
N ALA A 872 6.50 -15.18 16.63
CA ALA A 872 6.31 -15.31 18.07
C ALA A 872 6.31 -16.77 18.57
N VAL A 873 5.69 -17.68 17.83
CA VAL A 873 5.68 -19.12 18.17
C VAL A 873 7.07 -19.72 17.98
N SER A 874 7.73 -19.45 16.84
CA SER A 874 9.05 -20.00 16.53
C SER A 874 10.14 -19.52 17.49
N SER A 875 10.26 -18.20 17.73
CA SER A 875 11.29 -17.67 18.64
C SER A 875 11.14 -18.16 20.08
N ALA A 876 9.93 -18.58 20.47
CA ALA A 876 9.68 -19.16 21.77
C ALA A 876 10.08 -20.64 21.84
N LEU A 877 9.76 -21.42 20.81
CA LEU A 877 10.17 -22.81 20.70
C LEU A 877 11.70 -22.95 20.66
N ASP A 878 12.37 -22.07 19.89
CA ASP A 878 13.83 -22.03 19.76
C ASP A 878 14.53 -21.57 21.06
N ALA A 879 13.85 -20.75 21.86
CA ALA A 879 14.28 -20.38 23.21
C ALA A 879 13.99 -21.49 24.25
N GLY A 880 13.55 -22.68 23.82
CA GLY A 880 13.26 -23.83 24.68
C GLY A 880 12.04 -23.63 25.58
N LEU A 881 11.13 -22.71 25.22
CA LEU A 881 9.94 -22.41 26.01
C LEU A 881 8.82 -23.40 25.63
N ASP A 882 8.24 -24.03 26.65
CA ASP A 882 7.43 -25.24 26.54
C ASP A 882 6.01 -25.10 27.12
N SER A 883 5.81 -24.19 28.08
CA SER A 883 4.48 -23.83 28.63
C SER A 883 4.06 -22.41 28.20
N ILE A 884 3.37 -22.28 27.06
CA ILE A 884 3.11 -20.98 26.40
C ILE A 884 1.62 -20.74 26.06
N ILE A 885 1.16 -19.50 26.25
CA ILE A 885 -0.10 -18.96 25.72
C ILE A 885 0.16 -17.65 24.93
N PHE A 886 -0.78 -17.23 24.08
CA PHE A 886 -0.66 -16.01 23.25
C PHE A 886 -1.73 -14.97 23.65
#